data_AF-A0A556MP57-F1
#
_entry.id   AF-A0A556MP57-F1
#
_cell.length_a   1.000
_cell.length_b   1.000
_cell.length_c   1.000
_cell.angle_alpha   90.00
_cell.angle_beta   90.00
_cell.angle_gamma   90.00
#
_symmetry.space_group_name_H-M   'P 1'
#
loop_
_entity.id
_entity.type
_entity.pdbx_description
1 polymer ?
#
loop_
_entity_poly.entity_id
_entity_poly.type
_entity_poly.pdbx_seq_one_letter_code
_entity_poly.pdbx_strand_id
1 'polypeptide(L)'
;MNTYQEYIKEIEERKAQGLHPKPIDGAELLSEIVEQIKDVTNPYRADSLKFFIYNTLPGTTSAAIVKAKFLKHIILGEEVVDEISQAFAFELLSHMKGGPSIEVLLDLALGNNADSAKQAADVLKTQVFLYDADTARLKDAYQNGNAIAKEILESYAKAEFFTKLPEVPEEIKVVTYIAGEGDISTDLLSPGNQAHSRSDRELHGKCMITPQAQEEIKALQTQHPDKSVMLIAEKGTMGVGSSRMSGVNNVALWTGKQASPYVPFVNFAPIVGGTNGISPIFLTTVDVTGGIGLDLKNWVKKLDADGNPVRDANGDPVLEEAYSVATGTVLTINTKTKKLYNGDQELIDVSKAFTPQKIEFIKAGGSYAIVFGKKIQTFAAKTLEIEAPVVFAPSKEVSVPGQGLTAVEKIFNKNAVGVAPGKVLHAGSDVRVEVNIVGSQDTTGLMTAQELEAMAATVISPIVDGAYQSGCHTASVWDKKAQANIPKLMKFMNDFGLITARDPKGVYHAMTDVIHKVLNDITVDEWAIIIGGDSHTRMSKGVAFGADSGTVALALATGEASMPIPESVKVTFKGTMKDYMDFRDVVHATQAQMLHQFGGENVFQGRIIEVHIGTLTADQAFTFTDWTAEMKAKASICISEDDTLIESLEIAKSRIQIMIDKGMDNARQVLQGLINKADKRIAEIKSGEKPALTPDANAKYYAEVVVDLDQIAEPMIADPDVNNKDVSKRYTHDTIRPLSFYEGTKKVDLGFIGSCMVHKGDMKILAQMLKNVEAQNGKVEFKAPLVVAPPTYNIVDELKAEGDWEVLQKYSGFEFNDDAPKGEARTKYENMLYLERPGCNLCMGNQEKAEKGDTVMATSTRLFQGRVVEDAEGKKGESLLSSTPVVVLSTILGRTPTIEEYTKAVDGIALTKFAPSHKLLAN
;
A
#
# COMPACT_ATOMS: atom_id res chain seq x y z
N MET A 1 32.93 -18.85 -13.14
CA MET A 1 33.15 -17.85 -12.09
C MET A 1 32.92 -18.53 -10.76
N ASN A 2 33.67 -18.18 -9.71
CA ASN A 2 33.47 -18.74 -8.37
C ASN A 2 32.50 -17.81 -7.62
N THR A 3 31.25 -18.24 -7.46
CA THR A 3 30.16 -17.44 -6.90
C THR A 3 30.43 -17.08 -5.43
N TYR A 4 31.06 -17.98 -4.68
CA TYR A 4 31.48 -17.71 -3.31
C TYR A 4 32.50 -16.56 -3.21
N GLN A 5 33.51 -16.50 -4.09
CA GLN A 5 34.51 -15.42 -4.09
C GLN A 5 33.89 -14.07 -4.45
N GLU A 6 32.91 -14.05 -5.36
CA GLU A 6 32.12 -12.85 -5.65
C GLU A 6 31.34 -12.38 -4.43
N TYR A 7 30.76 -13.32 -3.68
CA TYR A 7 30.06 -13.03 -2.43
C TYR A 7 30.99 -12.50 -1.32
N ILE A 8 32.20 -13.08 -1.16
CA ILE A 8 33.22 -12.54 -0.24
C ILE A 8 33.63 -11.12 -0.64
N LYS A 9 33.77 -10.85 -1.94
CA LYS A 9 34.05 -9.51 -2.43
C LYS A 9 32.91 -8.54 -2.11
N GLU A 10 31.65 -8.94 -2.32
CA GLU A 10 30.46 -8.15 -1.94
C GLU A 10 30.47 -7.85 -0.43
N ILE A 11 30.83 -8.81 0.41
CA ILE A 11 30.92 -8.62 1.86
C ILE A 11 31.92 -7.51 2.22
N GLU A 12 33.12 -7.52 1.62
CA GLU A 12 34.12 -6.46 1.89
C GLU A 12 33.66 -5.09 1.35
N GLU A 13 32.98 -5.04 0.19
CA GLU A 13 32.38 -3.82 -0.35
C GLU A 13 31.25 -3.27 0.56
N ARG A 14 30.43 -4.16 1.14
CA ARG A 14 29.36 -3.81 2.10
C ARG A 14 29.91 -3.35 3.44
N LYS A 15 30.97 -3.99 3.92
CA LYS A 15 31.65 -3.63 5.17
C LYS A 15 32.22 -2.21 5.13
N ALA A 16 32.71 -1.75 3.97
CA ALA A 16 33.14 -0.37 3.77
C ALA A 16 32.00 0.66 3.96
N GLN A 17 30.74 0.23 3.81
CA GLN A 17 29.56 1.03 4.08
C GLN A 17 28.99 0.81 5.49
N GLY A 18 29.63 -0.05 6.31
CA GLY A 18 29.13 -0.47 7.62
C GLY A 18 27.87 -1.35 7.53
N LEU A 19 27.81 -2.25 6.56
CA LEU A 19 26.73 -3.22 6.36
C LEU A 19 27.23 -4.65 6.59
N HIS A 20 26.34 -5.53 7.02
CA HIS A 20 26.56 -6.97 7.14
C HIS A 20 26.48 -7.66 5.78
N PRO A 21 26.88 -8.94 5.67
CA PRO A 21 26.64 -9.75 4.48
C PRO A 21 25.18 -9.72 4.05
N LYS A 22 24.94 -9.61 2.74
CA LYS A 22 23.58 -9.67 2.22
C LYS A 22 22.99 -11.07 2.46
N PRO A 23 21.72 -11.21 2.88
CA PRO A 23 21.12 -12.52 3.06
C PRO A 23 21.10 -13.33 1.75
N ILE A 24 21.36 -14.63 1.85
CA ILE A 24 21.47 -15.54 0.70
C ILE A 24 20.07 -16.04 0.31
N ASP A 25 19.64 -15.71 -0.92
CA ASP A 25 18.36 -16.12 -1.52
C ASP A 25 18.53 -17.06 -2.75
N GLY A 26 19.76 -17.15 -3.29
CA GLY A 26 20.13 -17.91 -4.49
C GLY A 26 20.63 -19.33 -4.21
N ALA A 27 20.12 -20.31 -4.97
CA ALA A 27 20.55 -21.71 -4.88
C ALA A 27 22.02 -21.90 -5.28
N GLU A 28 22.52 -21.21 -6.30
CA GLU A 28 23.89 -21.40 -6.80
C GLU A 28 24.95 -21.15 -5.72
N LEU A 29 24.88 -20.01 -5.04
CA LEU A 29 25.78 -19.67 -3.94
C LEU A 29 25.63 -20.65 -2.77
N LEU A 30 24.38 -21.00 -2.40
CA LEU A 30 24.18 -21.91 -1.28
C LEU A 30 24.67 -23.33 -1.56
N SER A 31 24.53 -23.82 -2.80
CA SER A 31 25.08 -25.11 -3.21
C SER A 31 26.60 -25.13 -3.10
N GLU A 32 27.29 -24.07 -3.51
CA GLU A 32 28.75 -23.96 -3.32
C GLU A 32 29.13 -23.96 -1.84
N ILE A 33 28.39 -23.21 -1.00
CA ILE A 33 28.57 -23.19 0.46
C ILE A 33 28.39 -24.59 1.07
N VAL A 34 27.37 -25.34 0.64
CA VAL A 34 27.13 -26.71 1.13
C VAL A 34 28.30 -27.64 0.77
N GLU A 35 28.83 -27.57 -0.46
CA GLU A 35 30.00 -28.38 -0.83
C GLU A 35 31.26 -28.01 -0.02
N GLN A 36 31.45 -26.72 0.29
CA GLN A 36 32.53 -26.28 1.18
C GLN A 36 32.34 -26.75 2.64
N ILE A 37 31.10 -26.91 3.11
CA ILE A 37 30.79 -27.44 4.45
C ILE A 37 31.17 -28.92 4.54
N LYS A 38 30.90 -29.69 3.47
CA LYS A 38 31.23 -31.12 3.38
C LYS A 38 32.74 -31.38 3.33
N ASP A 39 33.51 -30.51 2.69
CA ASP A 39 34.98 -30.58 2.71
C ASP A 39 35.54 -30.04 4.03
N VAL A 40 35.81 -30.96 4.97
CA VAL A 40 36.38 -30.65 6.29
C VAL A 40 37.74 -29.93 6.24
N THR A 41 38.45 -30.00 5.10
CA THR A 41 39.74 -29.34 4.90
C THR A 41 39.64 -27.97 4.24
N ASN A 42 38.43 -27.55 3.85
CA ASN A 42 38.22 -26.31 3.13
C ASN A 42 38.55 -25.09 4.02
N PRO A 43 39.41 -24.15 3.56
CA PRO A 43 39.80 -22.99 4.35
C PRO A 43 38.64 -22.04 4.69
N TYR A 44 37.54 -22.10 3.93
CA TYR A 44 36.36 -21.26 4.10
C TYR A 44 35.23 -21.93 4.89
N ARG A 45 35.39 -23.21 5.29
CA ARG A 45 34.34 -24.02 5.93
C ARG A 45 33.67 -23.32 7.12
N ALA A 46 34.46 -22.68 7.99
CA ALA A 46 33.95 -22.01 9.19
C ALA A 46 33.01 -20.85 8.87
N ASP A 47 33.29 -20.07 7.83
CA ASP A 47 32.42 -18.96 7.42
C ASP A 47 31.22 -19.47 6.62
N SER A 48 31.41 -20.51 5.78
CA SER A 48 30.32 -21.21 5.09
C SER A 48 29.29 -21.80 6.05
N LEU A 49 29.72 -22.39 7.17
CA LEU A 49 28.82 -22.81 8.25
C LEU A 49 28.02 -21.63 8.82
N LYS A 50 28.67 -20.48 9.10
CA LYS A 50 27.95 -19.29 9.61
C LYS A 50 26.94 -18.77 8.59
N PHE A 51 27.30 -18.71 7.31
CA PHE A 51 26.40 -18.23 6.26
C PHE A 51 25.20 -19.16 6.06
N PHE A 52 25.43 -20.47 6.08
CA PHE A 52 24.37 -21.47 6.00
C PHE A 52 23.40 -21.37 7.19
N ILE A 53 23.93 -21.28 8.42
CA ILE A 53 23.14 -21.29 9.65
C ILE A 53 22.38 -19.95 9.82
N TYR A 54 23.08 -18.82 9.72
CA TYR A 54 22.58 -17.51 10.18
C TYR A 54 22.26 -16.50 9.08
N ASN A 55 22.61 -16.78 7.81
CA ASN A 55 22.50 -15.78 6.73
C ASN A 55 21.79 -16.30 5.48
N THR A 56 21.08 -17.43 5.58
CA THR A 56 20.29 -17.99 4.47
C THR A 56 18.81 -17.72 4.69
N LEU A 57 18.14 -17.08 3.73
CA LEU A 57 16.73 -16.75 3.85
C LEU A 57 15.83 -18.00 3.79
N PRO A 58 14.79 -18.07 4.63
CA PRO A 58 13.81 -19.16 4.62
C PRO A 58 12.74 -18.95 3.53
N GLY A 59 11.58 -19.62 3.65
CA GLY A 59 10.45 -19.43 2.73
C GLY A 59 10.60 -20.19 1.41
N THR A 60 10.14 -19.60 0.31
CA THR A 60 10.21 -20.22 -1.03
C THR A 60 11.43 -19.80 -1.86
N THR A 61 12.44 -19.19 -1.24
CA THR A 61 13.65 -18.82 -1.98
C THR A 61 14.35 -20.06 -2.54
N SER A 62 15.09 -19.90 -3.63
CA SER A 62 15.85 -21.00 -4.22
C SER A 62 16.94 -21.53 -3.27
N ALA A 63 17.51 -20.67 -2.43
CA ALA A 63 18.41 -21.05 -1.33
C ALA A 63 17.69 -21.89 -0.26
N ALA A 64 16.46 -21.53 0.14
CA ALA A 64 15.69 -22.31 1.11
C ALA A 64 15.46 -23.76 0.65
N ILE A 65 15.26 -24.01 -0.65
CA ILE A 65 15.14 -25.37 -1.21
C ILE A 65 16.42 -26.18 -0.95
N VAL A 66 17.58 -25.59 -1.25
CA VAL A 66 18.88 -26.24 -1.05
C VAL A 66 19.14 -26.47 0.45
N LYS A 67 18.85 -25.48 1.30
CA LYS A 67 18.98 -25.59 2.77
C LYS A 67 18.13 -26.72 3.33
N ALA A 68 16.84 -26.77 3.01
CA ALA A 68 15.92 -27.78 3.52
C ALA A 68 16.36 -29.19 3.12
N LYS A 69 16.77 -29.39 1.87
CA LYS A 69 17.27 -30.70 1.39
C LYS A 69 18.54 -31.14 2.11
N PHE A 70 19.51 -30.24 2.31
CA PHE A 70 20.72 -30.59 3.03
C PHE A 70 20.44 -30.92 4.51
N LEU A 71 19.55 -30.18 5.17
CA LEU A 71 19.10 -30.50 6.53
C LEU A 71 18.40 -31.86 6.59
N LYS A 72 17.60 -32.23 5.57
CA LYS A 72 16.99 -33.56 5.47
C LYS A 72 18.05 -34.67 5.43
N HIS A 73 19.09 -34.52 4.61
CA HIS A 73 20.17 -35.51 4.52
C HIS A 73 20.89 -35.69 5.86
N ILE A 74 21.12 -34.61 6.60
CA ILE A 74 21.70 -34.67 7.96
C ILE A 74 20.77 -35.43 8.92
N ILE A 75 19.47 -35.15 8.89
CA ILE A 75 18.47 -35.85 9.72
C ILE A 75 18.42 -37.35 9.40
N LEU A 76 18.52 -37.72 8.13
CA LEU A 76 18.53 -39.11 7.68
C LEU A 76 19.87 -39.82 7.92
N GLY A 77 20.92 -39.08 8.32
CA GLY A 77 22.27 -39.61 8.50
C GLY A 77 23.00 -39.90 7.19
N GLU A 78 22.52 -39.36 6.07
CA GLU A 78 23.13 -39.46 4.75
C GLU A 78 24.36 -38.52 4.63
N GLU A 79 24.36 -37.43 5.39
CA GLU A 79 25.45 -36.46 5.50
C GLU A 79 25.77 -36.21 6.98
N VAL A 80 27.05 -36.04 7.31
CA VAL A 80 27.50 -35.78 8.69
C VAL A 80 28.23 -34.46 8.75
N VAL A 81 27.73 -33.54 9.60
CA VAL A 81 28.34 -32.25 9.87
C VAL A 81 28.41 -32.09 11.39
N ASP A 82 29.62 -32.13 11.96
CA ASP A 82 29.82 -32.13 13.43
C ASP A 82 29.14 -30.96 14.14
N GLU A 83 29.06 -29.80 13.48
CA GLU A 83 28.44 -28.58 14.00
C GLU A 83 26.90 -28.57 13.87
N ILE A 84 26.31 -29.48 13.09
CA ILE A 84 24.87 -29.57 12.85
C ILE A 84 24.37 -30.97 13.21
N SER A 85 24.04 -31.15 14.50
CA SER A 85 23.36 -32.36 14.97
C SER A 85 21.98 -32.52 14.35
N GLN A 86 21.42 -33.74 14.37
CA GLN A 86 20.05 -33.99 13.90
C GLN A 86 19.01 -33.12 14.61
N ALA A 87 19.14 -32.95 15.93
CA ALA A 87 18.26 -32.09 16.72
C ALA A 87 18.37 -30.62 16.28
N PHE A 88 19.59 -30.15 16.01
CA PHE A 88 19.80 -28.79 15.51
C PHE A 88 19.29 -28.62 14.08
N ALA A 89 19.36 -29.65 13.23
CA ALA A 89 18.77 -29.62 11.90
C ALA A 89 17.24 -29.47 11.95
N PHE A 90 16.56 -30.17 12.88
CA PHE A 90 15.13 -29.95 13.14
C PHE A 90 14.83 -28.54 13.64
N GLU A 91 15.66 -27.99 14.53
CA GLU A 91 15.54 -26.60 14.98
C GLU A 91 15.65 -25.63 13.79
N LEU A 92 16.65 -25.79 12.92
CA LEU A 92 16.81 -24.95 11.73
C LEU A 92 15.60 -25.05 10.79
N LEU A 93 15.07 -26.27 10.54
CA LEU A 93 13.84 -26.44 9.76
C LEU A 93 12.64 -25.72 10.39
N SER A 94 12.53 -25.71 11.74
CA SER A 94 11.44 -25.02 12.45
C SER A 94 11.43 -23.51 12.25
N HIS A 95 12.62 -22.92 12.04
CA HIS A 95 12.80 -21.50 11.76
C HIS A 95 12.65 -21.13 10.28
N MET A 96 12.54 -22.13 9.39
CA MET A 96 12.25 -21.90 7.97
C MET A 96 10.77 -21.64 7.69
N LYS A 97 9.89 -21.94 8.66
CA LYS A 97 8.46 -21.57 8.74
C LYS A 97 7.50 -22.11 7.66
N GLY A 98 7.96 -22.46 6.47
CA GLY A 98 7.08 -22.83 5.36
C GLY A 98 7.80 -23.38 4.13
N GLY A 99 7.02 -23.87 3.16
CA GLY A 99 7.52 -24.22 1.83
C GLY A 99 8.40 -25.46 1.84
N PRO A 100 9.65 -25.42 1.35
CA PRO A 100 10.53 -26.59 1.30
C PRO A 100 10.77 -27.25 2.67
N SER A 101 10.72 -26.49 3.77
CA SER A 101 10.84 -27.10 5.10
C SER A 101 9.61 -27.93 5.48
N ILE A 102 8.41 -27.51 5.07
CA ILE A 102 7.17 -28.27 5.30
C ILE A 102 7.17 -29.54 4.47
N GLU A 103 7.64 -29.49 3.22
CA GLU A 103 7.80 -30.67 2.38
C GLU A 103 8.71 -31.71 3.07
N VAL A 104 9.89 -31.27 3.53
CA VAL A 104 10.84 -32.13 4.27
C VAL A 104 10.22 -32.68 5.55
N LEU A 105 9.56 -31.84 6.34
CA LEU A 105 8.96 -32.25 7.59
C LEU A 105 7.81 -33.25 7.37
N LEU A 106 6.99 -33.07 6.33
CA LEU A 106 5.94 -34.02 5.97
C LEU A 106 6.52 -35.35 5.47
N ASP A 107 7.60 -35.32 4.67
CA ASP A 107 8.30 -36.53 4.23
C ASP A 107 8.80 -37.36 5.41
N LEU A 108 9.35 -36.69 6.43
CA LEU A 108 9.88 -37.34 7.63
C LEU A 108 8.74 -37.81 8.54
N ALA A 109 7.74 -36.97 8.80
CA ALA A 109 6.60 -37.26 9.69
C ALA A 109 5.72 -38.41 9.17
N LEU A 110 5.59 -38.53 7.85
CA LEU A 110 4.82 -39.60 7.20
C LEU A 110 5.70 -40.80 6.78
N GLY A 111 6.99 -40.76 7.10
CA GLY A 111 7.96 -41.82 6.79
C GLY A 111 7.92 -43.01 7.75
N ASN A 112 8.83 -43.96 7.54
CA ASN A 112 8.87 -45.24 8.28
C ASN A 112 9.74 -45.22 9.55
N ASN A 113 10.61 -44.22 9.72
CA ASN A 113 11.50 -44.12 10.88
C ASN A 113 10.77 -43.38 12.02
N ALA A 114 10.37 -44.12 13.05
CA ALA A 114 9.54 -43.63 14.16
C ALA A 114 10.12 -42.42 14.91
N ASP A 115 11.43 -42.41 15.17
CA ASP A 115 12.09 -41.33 15.93
C ASP A 115 12.13 -40.02 15.12
N SER A 116 12.50 -40.11 13.84
CA SER A 116 12.50 -38.95 12.95
C SER A 116 11.08 -38.47 12.65
N ALA A 117 10.11 -39.39 12.52
CA ALA A 117 8.72 -39.06 12.27
C ALA A 117 8.11 -38.27 13.43
N LYS A 118 8.39 -38.70 14.68
CA LYS A 118 7.92 -38.00 15.88
C LYS A 118 8.52 -36.60 16.01
N GLN A 119 9.84 -36.45 15.82
CA GLN A 119 10.49 -35.15 15.88
C GLN A 119 9.99 -34.20 14.77
N ALA A 120 9.81 -34.72 13.56
CA ALA A 120 9.24 -33.94 12.46
C ALA A 120 7.80 -33.51 12.75
N ALA A 121 6.99 -34.39 13.34
CA ALA A 121 5.63 -34.08 13.77
C ALA A 121 5.61 -32.99 14.86
N ASP A 122 6.51 -33.06 15.84
CA ASP A 122 6.62 -32.04 16.90
C ASP A 122 6.98 -30.66 16.32
N VAL A 123 7.85 -30.61 15.31
CA VAL A 123 8.11 -29.37 14.57
C VAL A 123 6.88 -28.95 13.78
N LEU A 124 6.23 -29.83 13.00
CA LEU A 124 5.05 -29.50 12.17
C LEU A 124 3.92 -28.89 12.99
N LYS A 125 3.65 -29.40 14.20
CA LYS A 125 2.61 -28.88 15.10
C LYS A 125 2.80 -27.40 15.47
N THR A 126 4.00 -26.83 15.26
CA THR A 126 4.32 -25.41 15.47
C THR A 126 4.25 -24.56 14.21
N GLN A 127 4.03 -25.18 13.05
CA GLN A 127 4.00 -24.54 11.73
C GLN A 127 2.57 -24.31 11.24
N VAL A 128 2.39 -23.27 10.43
CA VAL A 128 1.06 -22.80 9.97
C VAL A 128 0.98 -22.59 8.46
N PHE A 129 2.10 -22.42 7.76
CA PHE A 129 2.13 -22.22 6.31
C PHE A 129 2.03 -23.55 5.54
N LEU A 130 0.93 -24.26 5.76
CA LEU A 130 0.55 -25.45 4.99
C LEU A 130 -0.50 -25.06 3.97
N TYR A 131 -0.23 -25.38 2.70
CA TYR A 131 -1.13 -25.09 1.58
C TYR A 131 -1.98 -26.32 1.23
N ASP A 132 -2.83 -26.18 0.22
CA ASP A 132 -3.81 -27.21 -0.14
C ASP A 132 -3.13 -28.56 -0.49
N ALA A 133 -1.94 -28.53 -1.11
CA ALA A 133 -1.15 -29.73 -1.39
C ALA A 133 -0.62 -30.41 -0.10
N ASP A 134 -0.15 -29.62 0.87
CA ASP A 134 0.38 -30.12 2.14
C ASP A 134 -0.72 -30.73 3.01
N THR A 135 -1.85 -30.01 3.12
CA THR A 135 -3.02 -30.45 3.87
C THR A 135 -3.67 -31.68 3.23
N ALA A 136 -3.67 -31.81 1.89
CA ALA A 136 -4.10 -33.03 1.20
C ALA A 136 -3.25 -34.25 1.61
N ARG A 137 -1.92 -34.11 1.67
CA ARG A 137 -1.02 -35.20 2.12
C ARG A 137 -1.36 -35.66 3.55
N LEU A 138 -1.61 -34.72 4.47
CA LEU A 138 -2.00 -35.05 5.84
C LEU A 138 -3.35 -35.77 5.91
N LYS A 139 -4.33 -35.30 5.14
CA LYS A 139 -5.65 -35.94 5.04
C LYS A 139 -5.52 -37.37 4.53
N ASP A 140 -4.81 -37.57 3.43
CA ASP A 140 -4.65 -38.90 2.82
C ASP A 140 -3.93 -39.85 3.77
N ALA A 141 -2.87 -39.39 4.45
CA ALA A 141 -2.18 -40.19 5.45
C ALA A 141 -3.09 -40.58 6.64
N TYR A 142 -3.90 -39.64 7.13
CA TYR A 142 -4.88 -39.90 8.19
C TYR A 142 -5.93 -40.92 7.76
N GLN A 143 -6.49 -40.78 6.56
CA GLN A 143 -7.47 -41.71 5.99
C GLN A 143 -6.90 -43.11 5.79
N ASN A 144 -5.59 -43.22 5.58
CA ASN A 144 -4.86 -44.49 5.52
C ASN A 144 -4.41 -45.03 6.90
N GLY A 145 -4.87 -44.42 8.01
CA GLY A 145 -4.62 -44.91 9.37
C GLY A 145 -3.28 -44.50 9.99
N ASN A 146 -2.58 -43.50 9.45
CA ASN A 146 -1.32 -43.02 10.01
C ASN A 146 -1.55 -42.31 11.37
N ALA A 147 -0.96 -42.85 12.43
CA ALA A 147 -1.10 -42.33 13.80
C ALA A 147 -0.46 -40.95 13.99
N ILE A 148 0.67 -40.67 13.33
CA ILE A 148 1.34 -39.36 13.38
C ILE A 148 0.51 -38.29 12.69
N ALA A 149 -0.08 -38.61 11.53
CA ALA A 149 -1.00 -37.70 10.83
C ALA A 149 -2.20 -37.34 11.72
N LYS A 150 -2.78 -38.34 12.41
CA LYS A 150 -3.84 -38.11 13.39
C LYS A 150 -3.39 -37.16 14.52
N GLU A 151 -2.21 -37.38 15.09
CA GLU A 151 -1.66 -36.54 16.16
C GLU A 151 -1.43 -35.09 15.71
N ILE A 152 -0.92 -34.88 14.49
CA ILE A 152 -0.74 -33.56 13.89
C ILE A 152 -2.10 -32.87 13.70
N LEU A 153 -3.10 -33.56 13.14
CA LEU A 153 -4.44 -33.03 12.96
C LEU A 153 -5.11 -32.66 14.29
N GLU A 154 -4.97 -33.50 15.33
CA GLU A 154 -5.52 -33.21 16.67
C GLU A 154 -4.87 -31.96 17.29
N SER A 155 -3.57 -31.78 17.08
CA SER A 155 -2.84 -30.59 17.53
C SER A 155 -3.29 -29.33 16.78
N TYR A 156 -3.48 -29.41 15.46
CA TYR A 156 -3.99 -28.30 14.65
C TYR A 156 -5.45 -27.97 14.97
N ALA A 157 -6.31 -28.95 15.23
CA ALA A 157 -7.70 -28.70 15.64
C ALA A 157 -7.76 -27.94 16.97
N LYS A 158 -6.82 -28.19 17.89
CA LYS A 158 -6.65 -27.45 19.16
C LYS A 158 -5.82 -26.17 19.01
N ALA A 159 -5.35 -25.87 17.80
CA ALA A 159 -4.45 -24.78 17.48
C ALA A 159 -3.28 -24.64 18.46
N GLU A 160 -2.59 -25.75 18.75
CA GLU A 160 -1.50 -25.78 19.74
C GLU A 160 -0.30 -24.91 19.35
N PHE A 161 -0.09 -24.64 18.06
CA PHE A 161 0.88 -23.65 17.58
C PHE A 161 0.66 -22.24 18.17
N PHE A 162 -0.58 -21.93 18.59
CA PHE A 162 -0.96 -20.65 19.16
C PHE A 162 -1.23 -20.74 20.67
N THR A 163 -1.97 -21.77 21.12
CA THR A 163 -2.36 -21.88 22.54
C THR A 163 -1.18 -22.18 23.46
N LYS A 164 -0.08 -22.75 22.94
CA LYS A 164 1.17 -22.99 23.69
C LYS A 164 2.12 -21.80 23.67
N LEU A 165 1.82 -20.71 22.96
CA LEU A 165 2.64 -19.50 23.01
C LEU A 165 2.50 -18.79 24.37
N PRO A 166 3.55 -18.10 24.84
CA PRO A 166 3.45 -17.26 26.03
C PRO A 166 2.31 -16.23 25.92
N GLU A 167 1.67 -15.93 27.04
CA GLU A 167 0.69 -14.85 27.09
C GLU A 167 1.36 -13.48 26.91
N VAL A 168 0.58 -12.50 26.41
CA VAL A 168 1.05 -11.11 26.28
C VAL A 168 1.38 -10.57 27.67
N PRO A 169 2.54 -9.93 27.88
CA PRO A 169 2.89 -9.34 29.17
C PRO A 169 1.83 -8.35 29.65
N GLU A 170 1.47 -8.41 30.94
CA GLU A 170 0.53 -7.46 31.54
C GLU A 170 1.08 -6.02 31.48
N GLU A 171 2.38 -5.85 31.70
CA GLU A 171 3.07 -4.56 31.62
C GLU A 171 4.17 -4.58 30.55
N ILE A 172 4.13 -3.57 29.68
CA ILE A 172 5.17 -3.31 28.67
C ILE A 172 5.78 -1.95 29.00
N LYS A 173 7.04 -1.93 29.42
CA LYS A 173 7.78 -0.69 29.68
C LYS A 173 8.31 -0.12 28.38
N VAL A 174 8.08 1.17 28.18
CA VAL A 174 8.55 1.90 26.99
C VAL A 174 9.34 3.13 27.37
N VAL A 175 10.27 3.52 26.50
CA VAL A 175 10.95 4.82 26.53
C VAL A 175 10.60 5.57 25.25
N THR A 176 10.22 6.83 25.38
CA THR A 176 9.73 7.65 24.27
C THR A 176 10.89 8.23 23.45
N TYR A 177 10.69 8.34 22.12
CA TYR A 177 11.55 9.09 21.21
C TYR A 177 10.69 9.89 20.22
N ILE A 178 10.74 11.21 20.29
CA ILE A 178 10.03 12.09 19.35
C ILE A 178 10.81 12.12 18.04
N ALA A 179 10.22 11.57 16.99
CA ALA A 179 10.81 11.53 15.64
C ALA A 179 10.55 12.82 14.85
N GLY A 180 9.56 13.62 15.24
CA GLY A 180 9.22 14.89 14.59
C GLY A 180 7.96 15.52 15.17
N GLU A 181 7.79 16.83 14.94
CA GLU A 181 6.58 17.59 15.26
C GLU A 181 5.72 17.75 13.99
N GLY A 182 4.40 17.56 14.13
CA GLY A 182 3.45 17.49 13.01
C GLY A 182 3.29 16.07 12.45
N ASP A 183 2.59 15.97 11.32
CA ASP A 183 2.34 14.68 10.66
C ASP A 183 3.67 14.06 10.18
N ILE A 184 3.98 12.84 10.64
CA ILE A 184 5.13 12.07 10.15
C ILE A 184 4.70 11.24 8.96
N SER A 185 5.23 11.57 7.78
CA SER A 185 4.94 10.81 6.56
C SER A 185 5.77 9.53 6.49
N THR A 186 5.28 8.53 5.76
CA THR A 186 6.08 7.33 5.44
C THR A 186 7.27 7.64 4.52
N ASP A 187 7.30 8.80 3.86
CA ASP A 187 8.48 9.29 3.15
C ASP A 187 9.61 9.69 4.12
N LEU A 188 9.33 10.15 5.36
CA LEU A 188 10.37 10.37 6.38
C LEU A 188 10.97 9.03 6.87
N LEU A 189 10.12 8.02 7.07
CA LEU A 189 10.52 6.71 7.59
C LEU A 189 11.19 5.83 6.50
N SER A 190 10.82 6.04 5.24
CA SER A 190 11.30 5.30 4.07
C SER A 190 11.23 6.19 2.83
N PRO A 191 12.24 7.02 2.54
CA PRO A 191 12.24 7.96 1.43
C PRO A 191 12.02 7.34 0.04
N GLY A 192 11.23 8.01 -0.81
CA GLY A 192 10.90 7.55 -2.16
C GLY A 192 12.12 7.35 -3.07
N ASN A 193 13.10 8.25 -3.02
CA ASN A 193 14.36 8.15 -3.78
C ASN A 193 15.25 6.96 -3.36
N GLN A 194 14.98 6.35 -2.21
CA GLN A 194 15.64 5.14 -1.73
C GLN A 194 14.81 3.87 -1.98
N ALA A 195 13.74 3.93 -2.79
CA ALA A 195 12.87 2.78 -3.03
C ALA A 195 13.62 1.54 -3.60
N HIS A 196 14.70 1.77 -4.34
CA HIS A 196 15.52 0.71 -4.93
C HIS A 196 16.18 -0.22 -3.90
N SER A 197 16.37 0.23 -2.65
CA SER A 197 17.02 -0.54 -1.59
C SER A 197 16.04 -1.28 -0.68
N ARG A 198 14.73 -1.11 -0.83
CA ARG A 198 13.69 -1.64 0.10
C ARG A 198 13.77 -3.14 0.37
N SER A 199 14.20 -3.93 -0.61
CA SER A 199 14.37 -5.38 -0.46
C SER A 199 15.61 -5.76 0.35
N ASP A 200 16.58 -4.86 0.49
CA ASP A 200 17.72 -4.97 1.40
C ASP A 200 17.40 -4.19 2.68
N ARG A 201 16.76 -4.87 3.63
CA ARG A 201 16.20 -4.26 4.86
C ARG A 201 17.26 -3.50 5.66
N GLU A 202 18.48 -4.02 5.72
CA GLU A 202 19.58 -3.37 6.45
C GLU A 202 20.04 -2.08 5.75
N LEU A 203 20.30 -2.15 4.44
CA LEU A 203 20.69 -0.98 3.66
C LEU A 203 19.60 0.10 3.69
N HIS A 204 18.33 -0.30 3.51
CA HIS A 204 17.20 0.61 3.57
C HIS A 204 16.94 1.15 4.97
N GLY A 205 17.30 0.40 6.02
CA GLY A 205 17.24 0.86 7.41
C GLY A 205 17.99 2.17 7.62
N LYS A 206 19.12 2.37 6.93
CA LYS A 206 19.96 3.57 7.07
C LYS A 206 19.30 4.86 6.61
N CYS A 207 18.23 4.81 5.80
CA CYS A 207 17.52 5.99 5.37
C CYS A 207 16.31 6.34 6.26
N MET A 208 16.07 5.60 7.35
CA MET A 208 15.02 5.95 8.32
C MET A 208 15.46 7.17 9.14
N ILE A 209 14.80 8.31 9.01
CA ILE A 209 15.17 9.56 9.72
C ILE A 209 16.66 9.94 9.52
N THR A 210 17.20 10.86 10.33
CA THR A 210 18.60 11.29 10.26
C THR A 210 19.53 10.28 10.95
N PRO A 211 20.81 10.16 10.53
CA PRO A 211 21.77 9.29 11.21
C PRO A 211 21.98 9.64 12.69
N GLN A 212 21.87 10.92 13.05
CA GLN A 212 21.95 11.35 14.45
C GLN A 212 20.80 10.73 15.27
N ALA A 213 19.57 10.80 14.76
CA ALA A 213 18.41 10.24 15.44
C ALA A 213 18.51 8.71 15.59
N GLN A 214 19.06 8.03 14.59
CA GLN A 214 19.33 6.58 14.66
C GLN A 214 20.31 6.23 15.80
N GLU A 215 21.37 7.02 15.98
CA GLU A 215 22.33 6.81 17.08
C GLU A 215 21.74 7.15 18.45
N GLU A 216 20.88 8.17 18.53
CA GLU A 216 20.12 8.48 19.75
C GLU A 216 19.17 7.33 20.15
N ILE A 217 18.48 6.71 19.19
CA ILE A 217 17.63 5.54 19.40
C ILE A 217 18.45 4.36 19.96
N LYS A 218 19.61 4.06 19.37
CA LYS A 218 20.53 3.01 19.87
C LYS A 218 21.03 3.31 21.27
N ALA A 219 21.36 4.58 21.56
CA ALA A 219 21.80 5.01 22.87
C ALA A 219 20.69 4.79 23.91
N LEU A 220 19.44 5.12 23.58
CA LEU A 220 18.28 4.86 24.44
C LEU A 220 18.07 3.36 24.71
N GLN A 221 18.19 2.50 23.68
CA GLN A 221 18.11 1.05 23.87
C GLN A 221 19.20 0.53 24.81
N THR A 222 20.42 1.06 24.69
CA THR A 222 21.54 0.69 25.55
C THR A 222 21.35 1.17 27.00
N GLN A 223 20.78 2.37 27.18
CA GLN A 223 20.47 2.92 28.51
C GLN A 223 19.26 2.25 29.18
N HIS A 224 18.35 1.66 28.38
CA HIS A 224 17.12 1.04 28.86
C HIS A 224 16.92 -0.37 28.27
N PRO A 225 17.79 -1.34 28.59
CA PRO A 225 17.74 -2.68 28.00
C PRO A 225 16.47 -3.48 28.37
N ASP A 226 15.75 -3.06 29.41
CA ASP A 226 14.48 -3.64 29.85
C ASP A 226 13.24 -2.99 29.22
N LYS A 227 13.41 -2.00 28.32
CA LYS A 227 12.31 -1.20 27.75
C LYS A 227 12.36 -1.19 26.22
N SER A 228 11.18 -1.11 25.61
CA SER A 228 11.06 -0.90 24.16
C SER A 228 11.06 0.60 23.84
N VAL A 229 11.64 0.99 22.71
CA VAL A 229 11.58 2.39 22.24
C VAL A 229 10.23 2.61 21.54
N MET A 230 9.48 3.62 21.97
CA MET A 230 8.25 4.07 21.30
C MET A 230 8.56 5.30 20.45
N LEU A 231 8.39 5.18 19.13
CA LEU A 231 8.61 6.27 18.18
C LEU A 231 7.37 7.16 18.06
N ILE A 232 7.52 8.48 18.20
CA ILE A 232 6.39 9.42 18.35
C ILE A 232 6.36 10.50 17.28
N ALA A 233 5.17 10.74 16.72
CA ALA A 233 4.80 11.95 15.97
C ALA A 233 4.10 12.94 16.92
N GLU A 234 4.82 13.97 17.34
CA GLU A 234 4.33 14.93 18.34
C GLU A 234 3.46 16.00 17.68
N LYS A 235 2.30 16.32 18.26
CA LYS A 235 1.28 17.20 17.67
C LYS A 235 0.84 16.81 16.25
N GLY A 236 0.95 15.53 15.90
CA GLY A 236 0.59 15.05 14.57
C GLY A 236 0.17 13.59 14.54
N THR A 237 -0.15 13.12 13.35
CA THR A 237 -0.49 11.74 13.04
C THR A 237 0.76 10.99 12.53
N MET A 238 1.00 9.79 13.05
CA MET A 238 2.09 8.93 12.58
C MET A 238 1.71 8.19 11.29
N GLY A 239 2.63 8.16 10.33
CA GLY A 239 2.58 7.29 9.16
C GLY A 239 1.63 7.76 8.06
N VAL A 240 1.48 9.07 7.82
CA VAL A 240 0.64 9.58 6.73
C VAL A 240 1.25 9.31 5.34
N GLY A 241 0.42 9.20 4.31
CA GLY A 241 0.86 9.07 2.91
C GLY A 241 0.91 7.63 2.39
N SER A 242 2.07 7.19 1.90
CA SER A 242 2.22 5.94 1.13
C SER A 242 2.06 4.67 1.98
N SER A 243 1.48 3.62 1.41
CA SER A 243 1.29 2.29 2.02
C SER A 243 2.56 1.42 2.13
N ARG A 244 3.74 2.00 1.92
CA ARG A 244 5.01 1.24 1.84
C ARG A 244 5.32 0.55 3.17
N MET A 245 5.36 -0.79 3.14
CA MET A 245 5.70 -1.61 4.31
C MET A 245 7.11 -1.33 4.83
N SER A 246 8.02 -0.87 3.97
CA SER A 246 9.37 -0.44 4.34
C SER A 246 9.41 0.62 5.45
N GLY A 247 8.38 1.47 5.58
CA GLY A 247 8.30 2.41 6.69
C GLY A 247 8.22 1.70 8.04
N VAL A 248 7.34 0.70 8.18
CA VAL A 248 7.22 -0.11 9.41
C VAL A 248 8.40 -1.06 9.56
N ASN A 249 8.91 -1.66 8.48
CA ASN A 249 10.09 -2.52 8.54
C ASN A 249 11.31 -1.76 9.08
N ASN A 250 11.49 -0.51 8.67
CA ASN A 250 12.54 0.35 9.23
C ASN A 250 12.32 0.61 10.72
N VAL A 251 11.11 1.00 11.13
CA VAL A 251 10.80 1.19 12.55
C VAL A 251 11.08 -0.09 13.35
N ALA A 252 10.62 -1.25 12.87
CA ALA A 252 10.86 -2.54 13.52
C ALA A 252 12.34 -2.92 13.56
N LEU A 253 13.11 -2.62 12.50
CA LEU A 253 14.55 -2.87 12.46
C LEU A 253 15.28 -2.09 13.55
N TRP A 254 14.89 -0.83 13.77
CA TRP A 254 15.56 0.06 14.70
C TRP A 254 15.04 -0.02 16.14
N THR A 255 13.74 -0.26 16.35
CA THR A 255 13.11 -0.22 17.69
C THR A 255 12.48 -1.55 18.13
N GLY A 256 12.26 -2.47 17.19
CA GLY A 256 11.61 -3.76 17.43
C GLY A 256 12.56 -4.87 17.88
N LYS A 257 12.09 -6.11 17.76
CA LYS A 257 12.81 -7.33 18.17
C LYS A 257 13.12 -8.21 16.98
N GLN A 258 14.28 -8.86 16.95
CA GLN A 258 14.60 -9.84 15.90
C GLN A 258 13.70 -11.07 16.01
N ALA A 259 13.08 -11.47 14.90
CA ALA A 259 12.10 -12.56 14.89
C ALA A 259 12.73 -13.96 15.05
N SER A 260 13.95 -14.14 14.56
CA SER A 260 14.72 -15.38 14.71
C SER A 260 16.22 -15.08 14.70
N PRO A 261 17.03 -15.74 15.54
CA PRO A 261 18.49 -15.61 15.46
C PRO A 261 19.06 -16.13 14.13
N TYR A 262 18.33 -16.97 13.39
CA TYR A 262 18.76 -17.59 12.13
C TYR A 262 18.27 -16.84 10.88
N VAL A 263 17.43 -15.82 11.05
CA VAL A 263 16.88 -15.01 9.96
C VAL A 263 17.30 -13.56 10.17
N PRO A 264 18.24 -13.03 9.37
CA PRO A 264 18.80 -11.71 9.59
C PRO A 264 17.84 -10.61 9.12
N PHE A 265 17.85 -9.47 9.82
CA PHE A 265 17.14 -8.22 9.46
C PHE A 265 15.60 -8.34 9.35
N VAL A 266 15.01 -9.39 9.92
CA VAL A 266 13.56 -9.52 10.07
C VAL A 266 13.21 -9.27 11.52
N ASN A 267 12.66 -8.08 11.78
CA ASN A 267 12.24 -7.66 13.10
C ASN A 267 10.71 -7.48 13.16
N PHE A 268 10.16 -7.58 14.36
CA PHE A 268 8.73 -7.49 14.64
C PHE A 268 8.48 -6.69 15.93
N ALA A 269 7.21 -6.51 16.27
CA ALA A 269 6.74 -5.79 17.46
C ALA A 269 7.25 -4.33 17.63
N PRO A 270 7.20 -3.48 16.58
CA PRO A 270 7.46 -2.05 16.75
C PRO A 270 6.39 -1.38 17.62
N ILE A 271 6.76 -0.35 18.38
CA ILE A 271 5.81 0.48 19.13
C ILE A 271 5.87 1.91 18.61
N VAL A 272 4.72 2.46 18.21
CA VAL A 272 4.60 3.81 17.68
C VAL A 272 3.45 4.57 18.34
N GLY A 273 3.59 5.89 18.43
CA GLY A 273 2.57 6.79 18.94
C GLY A 273 2.41 8.03 18.07
N GLY A 274 1.22 8.60 18.04
CA GLY A 274 0.98 9.93 17.50
C GLY A 274 0.03 10.69 18.40
N THR A 275 0.25 11.98 18.58
CA THR A 275 -0.68 12.85 19.33
C THR A 275 -2.09 12.78 18.75
N ASN A 276 -2.20 12.80 17.41
CA ASN A 276 -3.46 12.73 16.67
C ASN A 276 -3.69 11.32 16.09
N GLY A 277 -3.18 10.29 16.77
CA GLY A 277 -3.30 8.90 16.34
C GLY A 277 -2.34 8.48 15.23
N ILE A 278 -2.67 7.36 14.59
CA ILE A 278 -1.88 6.70 13.54
C ILE A 278 -2.74 6.62 12.28
N SER A 279 -2.13 6.80 11.10
CA SER A 279 -2.85 6.66 9.84
C SER A 279 -3.38 5.22 9.66
N PRO A 280 -4.59 5.01 9.09
CA PRO A 280 -5.22 3.68 9.08
C PRO A 280 -4.43 2.58 8.38
N ILE A 281 -3.75 2.90 7.27
CA ILE A 281 -2.93 1.92 6.53
C ILE A 281 -1.70 1.58 7.35
N PHE A 282 -0.99 2.60 7.86
CA PHE A 282 0.20 2.40 8.67
C PHE A 282 -0.08 1.63 9.96
N LEU A 283 -1.21 1.91 10.63
CA LEU A 283 -1.66 1.17 11.80
C LEU A 283 -1.91 -0.31 11.48
N THR A 284 -2.55 -0.59 10.34
CA THR A 284 -2.73 -1.98 9.86
C THR A 284 -1.38 -2.67 9.71
N THR A 285 -0.39 -2.00 9.09
CA THR A 285 0.97 -2.54 8.93
C THR A 285 1.69 -2.76 10.26
N VAL A 286 1.50 -1.87 11.25
CA VAL A 286 2.01 -2.06 12.62
C VAL A 286 1.36 -3.29 13.27
N ASP A 287 0.03 -3.40 13.18
CA ASP A 287 -0.72 -4.51 13.77
C ASP A 287 -0.31 -5.87 13.16
N VAL A 288 -0.14 -5.96 11.84
CA VAL A 288 0.24 -7.22 11.16
C VAL A 288 1.66 -7.68 11.48
N THR A 289 2.53 -6.79 11.93
CA THR A 289 3.90 -7.10 12.40
C THR A 289 3.97 -7.37 13.92
N GLY A 290 2.81 -7.52 14.57
CA GLY A 290 2.71 -7.75 16.03
C GLY A 290 3.07 -6.52 16.85
N GLY A 291 3.08 -5.33 16.23
CA GLY A 291 3.39 -4.06 16.86
C GLY A 291 2.20 -3.43 17.59
N ILE A 292 2.46 -2.30 18.24
CA ILE A 292 1.48 -1.53 19.02
C ILE A 292 1.46 -0.09 18.50
N GLY A 293 0.31 0.37 18.01
CA GLY A 293 0.08 1.77 17.63
C GLY A 293 -0.83 2.48 18.65
N LEU A 294 -0.37 3.60 19.19
CA LEU A 294 -1.08 4.36 20.22
C LEU A 294 -1.57 5.73 19.72
N ASP A 295 -2.83 6.04 20.05
CA ASP A 295 -3.42 7.37 19.94
C ASP A 295 -3.22 8.10 21.26
N LEU A 296 -2.20 8.96 21.32
CA LEU A 296 -1.70 9.53 22.57
C LEU A 296 -2.61 10.64 23.10
N LYS A 297 -3.18 11.49 22.25
CA LYS A 297 -4.03 12.61 22.70
C LYS A 297 -3.39 13.44 23.82
N ASN A 298 -2.07 13.56 23.80
CA ASN A 298 -1.31 14.28 24.82
C ASN A 298 -1.46 15.81 24.68
N TRP A 299 -2.15 16.27 23.63
CA TRP A 299 -2.58 17.66 23.43
C TRP A 299 -4.10 17.71 23.33
N VAL A 300 -4.73 18.59 24.11
CA VAL A 300 -6.19 18.76 24.15
C VAL A 300 -6.59 20.20 23.84
N LYS A 301 -7.80 20.38 23.31
CA LYS A 301 -8.35 21.72 23.05
C LYS A 301 -8.59 22.43 24.37
N LYS A 302 -8.03 23.62 24.52
CA LYS A 302 -8.34 24.52 25.63
C LYS A 302 -9.80 24.97 25.51
N LEU A 303 -10.57 24.77 26.57
CA LEU A 303 -11.97 25.18 26.63
C LEU A 303 -12.13 26.46 27.45
N ASP A 304 -13.10 27.29 27.08
CA ASP A 304 -13.54 28.43 27.90
C ASP A 304 -14.52 27.98 29.00
N ALA A 305 -15.03 28.95 29.79
CA ALA A 305 -15.95 28.67 30.89
C ALA A 305 -17.29 28.07 30.43
N ASP A 306 -17.66 28.25 29.16
CA ASP A 306 -18.89 27.74 28.55
C ASP A 306 -18.66 26.39 27.84
N GLY A 307 -17.44 25.84 27.90
CA GLY A 307 -17.06 24.58 27.27
C GLY A 307 -16.78 24.69 25.77
N ASN A 308 -16.67 25.91 25.22
CA ASN A 308 -16.33 26.11 23.83
C ASN A 308 -14.80 26.13 23.64
N PRO A 309 -14.27 25.60 22.51
CA PRO A 309 -12.86 25.73 22.22
C PRO A 309 -12.42 27.20 22.16
N VAL A 310 -11.41 27.55 22.96
CA VAL A 310 -10.73 28.85 22.85
C VAL A 310 -10.06 28.90 21.50
N ARG A 311 -10.33 29.93 20.70
CA ARG A 311 -9.76 30.11 19.36
C ARG A 311 -8.73 31.23 19.33
N ASP A 312 -7.71 31.06 18.50
CA ASP A 312 -6.69 32.08 18.24
C ASP A 312 -7.16 33.13 17.22
N ALA A 313 -6.28 34.06 16.84
CA ALA A 313 -6.58 35.13 15.89
C ALA A 313 -6.91 34.64 14.46
N ASN A 314 -6.54 33.40 14.12
CA ASN A 314 -6.85 32.77 12.83
C ASN A 314 -8.15 31.93 12.90
N GLY A 315 -8.79 31.90 14.08
CA GLY A 315 -9.98 31.09 14.33
C GLY A 315 -9.66 29.64 14.68
N ASP A 316 -8.40 29.28 14.95
CA ASP A 316 -7.99 27.91 15.24
C ASP A 316 -8.07 27.59 16.74
N PRO A 317 -8.48 26.37 17.14
CA PRO A 317 -8.47 25.98 18.55
C PRO A 317 -7.07 26.03 19.19
N VAL A 318 -6.96 26.68 20.35
CA VAL A 318 -5.75 26.68 21.18
C VAL A 318 -5.61 25.32 21.87
N LEU A 319 -4.41 24.73 21.83
CA LEU A 319 -4.11 23.44 22.45
C LEU A 319 -3.28 23.58 23.73
N GLU A 320 -3.48 22.67 24.69
CA GLU A 320 -2.68 22.53 25.92
C GLU A 320 -2.14 21.10 26.08
N GLU A 321 -0.92 20.97 26.60
CA GLU A 321 -0.27 19.66 26.85
C GLU A 321 -0.86 19.04 28.12
N ALA A 322 -1.54 17.90 27.96
CA ALA A 322 -2.16 17.16 29.07
C ALA A 322 -1.12 16.33 29.86
N TYR A 323 -0.13 15.78 29.15
CA TYR A 323 1.00 15.05 29.73
C TYR A 323 2.16 15.01 28.74
N SER A 324 3.39 14.84 29.25
CA SER A 324 4.57 14.87 28.38
C SER A 324 4.96 13.50 27.82
N VAL A 325 5.42 13.53 26.57
CA VAL A 325 6.03 12.40 25.86
C VAL A 325 7.43 12.76 25.33
N ALA A 326 8.09 13.73 25.97
CA ALA A 326 9.43 14.17 25.63
C ALA A 326 10.42 13.00 25.58
N THR A 327 11.32 13.00 24.60
CA THR A 327 12.34 11.95 24.41
C THR A 327 13.03 11.56 25.72
N GLY A 328 13.04 10.27 26.03
CA GLY A 328 13.58 9.72 27.29
C GLY A 328 12.53 9.53 28.39
N THR A 329 11.29 9.99 28.21
CA THR A 329 10.20 9.71 29.17
C THR A 329 9.92 8.22 29.21
N VAL A 330 9.87 7.65 30.41
CA VAL A 330 9.54 6.23 30.64
C VAL A 330 8.06 6.11 30.94
N LEU A 331 7.37 5.26 30.18
CA LEU A 331 5.94 4.99 30.34
C LEU A 331 5.70 3.48 30.46
N THR A 332 4.53 3.11 30.99
CA THR A 332 4.10 1.71 31.07
C THR A 332 2.79 1.55 30.32
N ILE A 333 2.76 0.64 29.35
CA ILE A 333 1.53 0.20 28.70
C ILE A 333 1.03 -1.02 29.45
N ASN A 334 -0.15 -0.92 30.07
CA ASN A 334 -0.78 -2.06 30.72
C ASN A 334 -1.81 -2.69 29.77
N THR A 335 -1.56 -3.93 29.35
CA THR A 335 -2.37 -4.62 28.32
C THR A 335 -3.70 -5.14 28.87
N LYS A 336 -3.81 -5.28 30.20
CA LYS A 336 -5.00 -5.81 30.90
C LYS A 336 -5.98 -4.71 31.28
N THR A 337 -5.50 -3.64 31.92
CA THR A 337 -6.32 -2.44 32.20
C THR A 337 -6.50 -1.58 30.94
N LYS A 338 -5.65 -1.79 29.93
CA LYS A 338 -5.65 -1.08 28.63
C LYS A 338 -5.41 0.41 28.79
N LYS A 339 -4.48 0.76 29.68
CA LYS A 339 -4.11 2.13 30.04
C LYS A 339 -2.62 2.39 29.81
N LEU A 340 -2.29 3.65 29.56
CA LEU A 340 -0.91 4.15 29.56
C LEU A 340 -0.64 4.86 30.90
N TYR A 341 0.51 4.59 31.51
CA TYR A 341 0.91 5.16 32.79
C TYR A 341 2.27 5.89 32.72
N ASN A 342 2.44 6.88 33.59
CA ASN A 342 3.75 7.44 33.99
C ASN A 342 3.91 7.24 35.50
N GLY A 343 4.77 6.28 35.90
CA GLY A 343 4.77 5.79 37.28
C GLY A 343 3.40 5.21 37.64
N ASP A 344 2.80 5.70 38.72
CA ASP A 344 1.45 5.29 39.17
C ASP A 344 0.32 6.14 38.56
N GLN A 345 0.65 7.19 37.80
CA GLN A 345 -0.34 8.07 37.20
C GLN A 345 -0.92 7.46 35.91
N GLU A 346 -2.22 7.19 35.89
CA GLU A 346 -2.95 6.88 34.65
C GLU A 346 -3.00 8.12 33.76
N LEU A 347 -2.59 7.97 32.50
CA LEU A 347 -2.58 9.04 31.52
C LEU A 347 -3.81 8.97 30.61
N ILE A 348 -3.97 7.86 29.88
CA ILE A 348 -5.01 7.71 28.85
C ILE A 348 -5.49 6.26 28.71
N ASP A 349 -6.67 6.12 28.11
CA ASP A 349 -7.18 4.86 27.59
C ASP A 349 -6.53 4.50 26.25
N VAL A 350 -6.02 3.28 26.14
CA VAL A 350 -5.41 2.74 24.91
C VAL A 350 -6.09 1.45 24.45
N SER A 351 -7.36 1.23 24.84
CA SER A 351 -8.10 -0.01 24.57
C SER A 351 -8.23 -0.37 23.10
N LYS A 352 -8.24 0.63 22.20
CA LYS A 352 -8.23 0.44 20.76
C LYS A 352 -7.00 -0.30 20.23
N ALA A 353 -5.88 -0.26 20.94
CA ALA A 353 -4.67 -1.01 20.60
C ALA A 353 -4.73 -2.48 21.06
N PHE A 354 -5.73 -2.85 21.86
CA PHE A 354 -5.85 -4.16 22.52
C PHE A 354 -7.25 -4.76 22.32
N THR A 355 -7.75 -4.72 21.08
CA THR A 355 -8.89 -5.54 20.69
C THR A 355 -8.51 -7.03 20.77
N PRO A 356 -9.47 -7.96 20.90
CA PRO A 356 -9.15 -9.38 20.99
C PRO A 356 -8.23 -9.86 19.85
N GLN A 357 -8.48 -9.44 18.61
CA GLN A 357 -7.67 -9.81 17.45
C GLN A 357 -6.27 -9.18 17.47
N LYS A 358 -6.13 -7.93 17.94
CA LYS A 358 -4.80 -7.32 18.12
C LYS A 358 -3.98 -8.06 19.18
N ILE A 359 -4.61 -8.53 20.25
CA ILE A 359 -3.96 -9.38 21.25
C ILE A 359 -3.49 -10.71 20.64
N GLU A 360 -4.28 -11.32 19.74
CA GLU A 360 -3.84 -12.51 18.98
C GLU A 360 -2.58 -12.22 18.16
N PHE A 361 -2.55 -11.08 17.44
CA PHE A 361 -1.39 -10.69 16.62
C PHE A 361 -0.15 -10.42 17.47
N ILE A 362 -0.30 -9.71 18.60
CA ILE A 362 0.80 -9.45 19.54
C ILE A 362 1.33 -10.77 20.10
N LYS A 363 0.44 -11.69 20.51
CA LYS A 363 0.81 -13.01 21.04
C LYS A 363 1.54 -13.87 20.00
N ALA A 364 1.07 -13.86 18.76
CA ALA A 364 1.68 -14.62 17.67
C ALA A 364 2.92 -13.96 17.04
N GLY A 365 3.23 -12.71 17.41
CA GLY A 365 4.30 -11.93 16.78
C GLY A 365 3.98 -11.47 15.36
N GLY A 366 2.70 -11.46 14.97
CA GLY A 366 2.22 -11.04 13.65
C GLY A 366 0.87 -11.65 13.27
N SER A 367 0.26 -11.12 12.21
CA SER A 367 -1.08 -11.57 11.77
C SER A 367 -1.06 -12.87 10.96
N TYR A 368 0.01 -13.14 10.21
CA TYR A 368 0.03 -14.24 9.24
C TYR A 368 -0.22 -15.59 9.91
N ALA A 369 0.41 -15.84 11.06
CA ALA A 369 0.24 -17.08 11.79
C ALA A 369 -1.19 -17.27 12.31
N ILE A 370 -1.91 -16.19 12.62
CA ILE A 370 -3.32 -16.24 13.01
C ILE A 370 -4.21 -16.53 11.83
N VAL A 371 -4.00 -15.86 10.68
CA VAL A 371 -4.81 -16.06 9.47
C VAL A 371 -4.67 -17.51 8.96
N PHE A 372 -3.45 -17.99 8.77
CA PHE A 372 -3.19 -19.37 8.37
C PHE A 372 -3.59 -20.38 9.46
N GLY A 373 -3.39 -20.01 10.74
CA GLY A 373 -3.80 -20.80 11.88
C GLY A 373 -5.30 -21.10 11.93
N LYS A 374 -6.14 -20.11 11.63
CA LYS A 374 -7.61 -20.29 11.52
C LYS A 374 -7.98 -21.23 10.37
N LYS A 375 -7.31 -21.10 9.22
CA LYS A 375 -7.53 -21.97 8.04
C LYS A 375 -7.15 -23.43 8.36
N ILE A 376 -5.98 -23.66 8.94
CA ILE A 376 -5.50 -25.02 9.25
C ILE A 376 -6.31 -25.69 10.37
N GLN A 377 -6.74 -24.93 11.39
CA GLN A 377 -7.65 -25.45 12.42
C GLN A 377 -8.95 -25.95 11.81
N THR A 378 -9.57 -25.14 10.94
CA THR A 378 -10.81 -25.49 10.24
C THR A 378 -10.63 -26.74 9.39
N PHE A 379 -9.53 -26.83 8.64
CA PHE A 379 -9.18 -28.01 7.85
C PHE A 379 -9.03 -29.26 8.73
N ALA A 380 -8.32 -29.15 9.86
CA ALA A 380 -8.06 -30.27 10.74
C ALA A 380 -9.34 -30.79 11.41
N ALA A 381 -10.17 -29.89 11.95
CA ALA A 381 -11.45 -30.24 12.55
C ALA A 381 -12.38 -30.92 11.54
N LYS A 382 -12.46 -30.39 10.31
CA LYS A 382 -13.23 -31.00 9.22
C LYS A 382 -12.71 -32.39 8.83
N THR A 383 -11.40 -32.57 8.79
CA THR A 383 -10.78 -33.85 8.44
C THR A 383 -10.97 -34.91 9.52
N LEU A 384 -10.99 -34.50 10.79
CA LEU A 384 -11.27 -35.35 11.95
C LEU A 384 -12.78 -35.56 12.20
N GLU A 385 -13.65 -34.89 11.44
CA GLU A 385 -15.11 -34.91 11.63
C GLU A 385 -15.56 -34.47 13.04
N ILE A 386 -14.87 -33.46 13.59
CA ILE A 386 -15.21 -32.86 14.89
C ILE A 386 -15.64 -31.40 14.72
N GLU A 387 -16.37 -30.89 15.71
CA GLU A 387 -16.56 -29.44 15.85
C GLU A 387 -15.24 -28.77 16.24
N ALA A 388 -14.89 -27.69 15.55
CA ALA A 388 -13.66 -26.97 15.83
C ALA A 388 -13.72 -26.31 17.22
N PRO A 389 -12.75 -26.57 18.12
CA PRO A 389 -12.65 -25.88 19.40
C PRO A 389 -12.58 -24.35 19.22
N VAL A 390 -13.27 -23.62 20.09
CA VAL A 390 -13.19 -22.15 20.12
C VAL A 390 -11.86 -21.74 20.76
N VAL A 391 -10.86 -21.46 19.92
CA VAL A 391 -9.52 -21.02 20.34
C VAL A 391 -9.34 -19.52 20.14
N PHE A 392 -9.71 -19.05 18.95
CA PHE A 392 -9.57 -17.66 18.57
C PHE A 392 -10.76 -16.84 19.07
N ALA A 393 -10.52 -15.55 19.31
CA ALA A 393 -11.55 -14.61 19.68
C ALA A 393 -12.65 -14.57 18.59
N PRO A 394 -13.93 -14.59 18.99
CA PRO A 394 -15.02 -14.44 18.05
C PRO A 394 -14.95 -13.06 17.39
N SER A 395 -15.30 -13.00 16.11
CA SER A 395 -15.47 -11.72 15.43
C SER A 395 -16.56 -10.89 16.10
N LYS A 396 -16.33 -9.58 16.23
CA LYS A 396 -17.38 -8.67 16.63
C LYS A 396 -18.40 -8.59 15.49
N GLU A 397 -19.65 -8.91 15.75
CA GLU A 397 -20.72 -8.82 14.75
C GLU A 397 -21.75 -7.78 15.19
N VAL A 398 -22.01 -6.79 14.33
CA VAL A 398 -22.99 -5.73 14.54
C VAL A 398 -24.12 -5.91 13.53
N SER A 399 -25.36 -6.03 14.02
CA SER A 399 -26.55 -6.13 13.19
C SER A 399 -27.63 -5.21 13.77
N VAL A 400 -28.19 -4.32 12.95
CA VAL A 400 -29.22 -3.36 13.35
C VAL A 400 -30.55 -3.67 12.65
N PRO A 401 -31.56 -4.22 13.34
CA PRO A 401 -32.85 -4.55 12.74
C PRO A 401 -33.55 -3.34 12.11
N GLY A 402 -34.04 -3.49 10.88
CA GLY A 402 -34.80 -2.44 10.17
C GLY A 402 -33.96 -1.31 9.57
N GLN A 403 -32.63 -1.35 9.72
CA GLN A 403 -31.71 -0.41 9.07
C GLN A 403 -31.25 -0.98 7.72
N GLY A 404 -31.32 -0.16 6.67
CA GLY A 404 -30.77 -0.50 5.36
C GLY A 404 -29.23 -0.52 5.36
N LEU A 405 -28.66 -0.95 4.25
CA LEU A 405 -27.23 -1.05 4.02
C LEU A 405 -26.71 0.07 3.12
N THR A 406 -25.57 0.66 3.50
CA THR A 406 -24.78 1.46 2.55
C THR A 406 -24.29 0.58 1.41
N ALA A 407 -23.82 1.17 0.30
CA ALA A 407 -23.30 0.38 -0.81
C ALA A 407 -22.10 -0.47 -0.37
N VAL A 408 -21.24 0.08 0.50
CA VAL A 408 -20.12 -0.64 1.11
C VAL A 408 -20.61 -1.83 1.93
N GLU A 409 -21.59 -1.63 2.82
CA GLU A 409 -22.12 -2.73 3.64
C GLU A 409 -22.72 -3.84 2.76
N LYS A 410 -23.40 -3.50 1.66
CA LYS A 410 -23.88 -4.48 0.67
C LYS A 410 -22.74 -5.30 0.05
N ILE A 411 -21.65 -4.64 -0.36
CA ILE A 411 -20.47 -5.34 -0.91
C ILE A 411 -19.86 -6.27 0.13
N PHE A 412 -19.68 -5.80 1.36
CA PHE A 412 -19.09 -6.59 2.43
C PHE A 412 -19.95 -7.81 2.77
N ASN A 413 -21.28 -7.66 2.85
CA ASN A 413 -22.18 -8.79 3.09
C ASN A 413 -22.18 -9.80 1.93
N LYS A 414 -22.11 -9.33 0.67
CA LYS A 414 -21.99 -10.23 -0.51
C LYS A 414 -20.74 -11.10 -0.42
N ASN A 415 -19.60 -10.50 -0.07
CA ASN A 415 -18.30 -11.15 -0.11
C ASN A 415 -17.89 -11.76 1.25
N ALA A 416 -18.76 -11.76 2.27
CA ALA A 416 -18.42 -12.24 3.60
C ALA A 416 -18.24 -13.76 3.65
N VAL A 417 -17.16 -14.21 4.31
CA VAL A 417 -16.82 -15.64 4.45
C VAL A 417 -16.94 -16.07 5.91
N GLY A 418 -17.67 -17.16 6.16
CA GLY A 418 -17.82 -17.73 7.50
C GLY A 418 -18.84 -17.02 8.40
N VAL A 419 -19.72 -16.19 7.81
CA VAL A 419 -20.85 -15.58 8.50
C VAL A 419 -22.04 -16.55 8.47
N ALA A 420 -22.78 -16.64 9.58
CA ALA A 420 -23.96 -17.48 9.67
C ALA A 420 -25.01 -17.09 8.60
N PRO A 421 -25.63 -18.06 7.89
CA PRO A 421 -26.61 -17.77 6.85
C PRO A 421 -27.74 -16.85 7.35
N GLY A 422 -28.09 -15.85 6.53
CA GLY A 422 -29.17 -14.90 6.82
C GLY A 422 -28.81 -13.77 7.78
N LYS A 423 -27.58 -13.73 8.31
CA LYS A 423 -27.12 -12.61 9.13
C LYS A 423 -26.66 -11.44 8.26
N VAL A 424 -27.17 -10.26 8.57
CA VAL A 424 -26.79 -8.99 7.94
C VAL A 424 -25.86 -8.23 8.87
N LEU A 425 -24.70 -7.85 8.38
CA LEU A 425 -23.66 -7.15 9.12
C LEU A 425 -23.61 -5.67 8.75
N HIS A 426 -23.47 -4.81 9.76
CA HIS A 426 -23.33 -3.36 9.64
C HIS A 426 -21.93 -2.91 10.02
N ALA A 427 -21.63 -1.63 9.76
CA ALA A 427 -20.38 -0.98 10.12
C ALA A 427 -19.95 -1.27 11.58
N GLY A 428 -18.65 -1.50 11.75
CA GLY A 428 -18.04 -1.88 13.02
C GLY A 428 -18.05 -3.37 13.34
N SER A 429 -18.57 -4.22 12.43
CA SER A 429 -18.38 -5.68 12.44
C SER A 429 -16.98 -6.05 11.94
N ASP A 430 -16.31 -6.99 12.61
CA ASP A 430 -15.07 -7.60 12.13
C ASP A 430 -15.42 -8.72 11.16
N VAL A 431 -14.99 -8.61 9.90
CA VAL A 431 -15.35 -9.61 8.89
C VAL A 431 -14.14 -10.11 8.12
N ARG A 432 -14.28 -11.32 7.60
CA ARG A 432 -13.41 -11.86 6.56
C ARG A 432 -14.16 -11.84 5.25
N VAL A 433 -13.54 -11.30 4.21
CA VAL A 433 -14.16 -11.12 2.89
C VAL A 433 -13.29 -11.71 1.80
N GLU A 434 -13.93 -12.22 0.75
CA GLU A 434 -13.26 -12.56 -0.51
C GLU A 434 -12.72 -11.29 -1.18
N VAL A 435 -11.53 -11.40 -1.78
CA VAL A 435 -10.88 -10.34 -2.55
C VAL A 435 -10.88 -10.74 -4.01
N ASN A 436 -11.50 -9.91 -4.85
CA ASN A 436 -11.70 -10.23 -6.27
C ASN A 436 -10.52 -9.79 -7.13
N ILE A 437 -10.03 -8.56 -6.93
CA ILE A 437 -8.94 -7.99 -7.73
C ILE A 437 -7.78 -7.57 -6.83
N VAL A 438 -6.55 -7.88 -7.25
CA VAL A 438 -5.35 -7.47 -6.52
C VAL A 438 -4.36 -6.68 -7.38
N GLY A 439 -3.90 -5.54 -6.87
CA GLY A 439 -2.90 -4.70 -7.54
C GLY A 439 -1.54 -4.69 -6.85
N SER A 440 -0.46 -4.75 -7.64
CA SER A 440 0.92 -4.58 -7.16
C SER A 440 1.71 -3.69 -8.13
N GLN A 441 2.53 -2.78 -7.59
CA GLN A 441 3.38 -1.88 -8.37
C GLN A 441 4.86 -2.15 -8.09
N ASP A 442 5.75 -1.59 -8.88
CA ASP A 442 7.18 -1.96 -8.96
C ASP A 442 8.05 -1.51 -7.77
N THR A 443 7.63 -0.50 -7.00
CA THR A 443 8.37 -0.04 -5.81
C THR A 443 7.92 -0.71 -4.51
N THR A 444 6.74 -1.33 -4.49
CA THR A 444 6.23 -2.17 -3.40
C THR A 444 6.28 -3.66 -3.73
N GLY A 445 6.27 -4.02 -5.02
CA GLY A 445 6.18 -5.38 -5.52
C GLY A 445 7.32 -6.28 -5.09
N LEU A 446 8.56 -5.77 -4.99
CA LEU A 446 9.66 -6.54 -4.42
C LEU A 446 9.41 -6.92 -2.96
N MET A 447 8.85 -6.01 -2.16
CA MET A 447 8.48 -6.32 -0.78
C MET A 447 7.31 -7.30 -0.75
N THR A 448 6.31 -7.12 -1.62
CA THR A 448 5.19 -8.06 -1.76
C THR A 448 5.69 -9.47 -2.11
N ALA A 449 6.67 -9.59 -3.01
CA ALA A 449 7.31 -10.85 -3.34
C ALA A 449 8.02 -11.45 -2.11
N GLN A 450 8.78 -10.65 -1.35
CA GLN A 450 9.42 -11.12 -0.11
C GLN A 450 8.42 -11.59 0.94
N GLU A 451 7.27 -10.93 1.07
CA GLU A 451 6.21 -11.35 1.99
C GLU A 451 5.54 -12.65 1.52
N LEU A 452 5.30 -12.81 0.21
CA LEU A 452 4.83 -14.08 -0.37
C LEU A 452 5.85 -15.20 -0.14
N GLU A 453 7.14 -14.94 -0.34
CA GLU A 453 8.21 -15.90 -0.06
C GLU A 453 8.25 -16.29 1.43
N ALA A 454 8.14 -15.32 2.34
CA ALA A 454 8.15 -15.54 3.78
C ALA A 454 6.91 -16.33 4.27
N MET A 455 5.76 -16.15 3.62
CA MET A 455 4.55 -16.95 3.83
C MET A 455 4.60 -18.30 3.12
N ALA A 456 5.69 -18.60 2.40
CA ALA A 456 5.84 -19.79 1.58
C ALA A 456 4.78 -19.98 0.49
N ALA A 457 4.21 -18.88 -0.01
CA ALA A 457 3.23 -18.91 -1.08
C ALA A 457 3.90 -19.10 -2.45
N THR A 458 3.41 -20.03 -3.25
CA THR A 458 3.96 -20.31 -4.61
C THR A 458 2.98 -20.02 -5.74
N VAL A 459 1.67 -19.99 -5.46
CA VAL A 459 0.63 -19.77 -6.47
C VAL A 459 -0.43 -18.82 -5.95
N ILE A 460 -1.00 -18.01 -6.85
CA ILE A 460 -2.15 -17.16 -6.55
C ILE A 460 -3.40 -18.02 -6.26
N SER A 461 -4.15 -17.60 -5.24
CA SER A 461 -5.42 -18.20 -4.85
C SER A 461 -6.41 -18.21 -6.01
N PRO A 462 -7.15 -19.32 -6.23
CA PRO A 462 -8.16 -19.41 -7.27
C PRO A 462 -9.42 -18.57 -7.01
N ILE A 463 -9.56 -18.00 -5.81
CA ILE A 463 -10.66 -17.08 -5.45
C ILE A 463 -10.46 -15.70 -6.08
N VAL A 464 -9.21 -15.30 -6.33
CA VAL A 464 -8.90 -14.01 -6.97
C VAL A 464 -9.22 -14.08 -8.45
N ASP A 465 -10.06 -13.16 -8.91
CA ASP A 465 -10.53 -13.08 -10.30
C ASP A 465 -9.45 -12.60 -11.25
N GLY A 466 -8.60 -11.68 -10.77
CA GLY A 466 -7.49 -11.15 -11.54
C GLY A 466 -6.53 -10.34 -10.67
N ALA A 467 -5.25 -10.34 -11.05
CA ALA A 467 -4.25 -9.56 -10.37
C ALA A 467 -3.20 -9.04 -11.34
N TYR A 468 -2.69 -7.83 -11.08
CA TYR A 468 -1.79 -7.12 -11.99
C TYR A 468 -0.55 -6.56 -11.29
N GLN A 469 0.63 -6.83 -11.87
CA GLN A 469 1.91 -6.23 -11.48
C GLN A 469 2.35 -5.18 -12.51
N SER A 470 2.39 -3.90 -12.10
CA SER A 470 2.85 -2.79 -12.96
C SER A 470 4.36 -2.52 -12.88
N GLY A 471 4.88 -1.76 -13.85
CA GLY A 471 6.26 -1.24 -13.92
C GLY A 471 6.33 0.29 -13.98
N CYS A 472 5.40 1.00 -13.32
CA CYS A 472 5.13 2.40 -13.62
C CYS A 472 5.93 3.44 -12.81
N HIS A 473 6.45 3.10 -11.63
CA HIS A 473 7.15 4.04 -10.75
C HIS A 473 8.66 4.12 -11.05
N THR A 474 9.21 3.15 -11.75
CA THR A 474 10.58 3.12 -12.25
C THR A 474 10.67 3.30 -13.77
N ALA A 475 9.57 3.75 -14.38
CA ALA A 475 9.41 3.88 -15.81
C ALA A 475 10.33 4.94 -16.46
N SER A 476 10.51 6.09 -15.81
CA SER A 476 11.20 7.25 -16.39
C SER A 476 12.68 6.97 -16.63
N VAL A 477 13.31 6.28 -15.68
CA VAL A 477 14.75 6.00 -15.68
C VAL A 477 15.00 4.51 -15.60
N TRP A 478 15.63 3.94 -16.63
CA TRP A 478 15.97 2.52 -16.73
C TRP A 478 17.44 2.29 -16.37
N ASP A 479 17.81 2.63 -15.13
CA ASP A 479 19.18 2.48 -14.62
C ASP A 479 19.56 1.01 -14.33
N LYS A 480 20.81 0.77 -13.91
CA LYS A 480 21.30 -0.57 -13.57
C LYS A 480 20.49 -1.24 -12.45
N LYS A 481 19.92 -0.47 -11.52
CA LYS A 481 19.13 -1.00 -10.40
C LYS A 481 17.76 -1.47 -10.89
N ALA A 482 17.10 -0.68 -11.73
CA ALA A 482 15.84 -1.04 -12.38
C ALA A 482 16.03 -2.26 -13.29
N GLN A 483 17.10 -2.30 -14.08
CA GLN A 483 17.45 -3.44 -14.95
C GLN A 483 17.66 -4.75 -14.18
N ALA A 484 18.22 -4.69 -12.97
CA ALA A 484 18.39 -5.87 -12.13
C ALA A 484 17.07 -6.30 -11.44
N ASN A 485 16.32 -5.34 -10.90
CA ASN A 485 15.21 -5.61 -10.01
C ASN A 485 13.89 -5.89 -10.74
N ILE A 486 13.57 -5.13 -11.79
CA ILE A 486 12.25 -5.19 -12.44
C ILE A 486 12.04 -6.51 -13.19
N PRO A 487 12.99 -7.04 -13.97
CA PRO A 487 12.83 -8.36 -14.59
C PRO A 487 12.67 -9.48 -13.55
N LYS A 488 13.43 -9.44 -12.43
CA LYS A 488 13.29 -10.41 -11.33
C LYS A 488 11.88 -10.37 -10.73
N LEU A 489 11.37 -9.17 -10.44
CA LEU A 489 10.01 -8.97 -9.91
C LEU A 489 8.94 -9.48 -10.89
N MET A 490 9.03 -9.09 -12.15
CA MET A 490 8.05 -9.46 -13.17
C MET A 490 8.03 -10.97 -13.40
N LYS A 491 9.20 -11.61 -13.40
CA LYS A 491 9.30 -13.07 -13.46
C LYS A 491 8.62 -13.73 -12.26
N PHE A 492 8.96 -13.30 -11.04
CA PHE A 492 8.35 -13.86 -9.83
C PHE A 492 6.82 -13.73 -9.83
N MET A 493 6.30 -12.54 -10.13
CA MET A 493 4.85 -12.30 -10.12
C MET A 493 4.12 -13.05 -11.23
N ASN A 494 4.73 -13.19 -12.41
CA ASN A 494 4.17 -14.00 -13.50
C ASN A 494 4.13 -15.49 -13.14
N ASP A 495 5.24 -16.03 -12.61
CA ASP A 495 5.32 -17.43 -12.14
C ASP A 495 4.28 -17.71 -11.04
N PHE A 496 4.04 -16.74 -10.15
CA PHE A 496 3.02 -16.82 -9.11
C PHE A 496 1.58 -16.81 -9.66
N GLY A 497 1.36 -16.18 -10.82
CA GLY A 497 0.11 -16.21 -11.57
C GLY A 497 -0.53 -14.85 -11.90
N LEU A 498 0.17 -13.73 -11.66
CA LEU A 498 -0.32 -12.40 -12.00
C LEU A 498 -0.16 -12.11 -13.50
N ILE A 499 -1.02 -11.24 -14.02
CA ILE A 499 -0.74 -10.52 -15.27
C ILE A 499 0.35 -9.49 -14.99
N THR A 500 1.36 -9.40 -15.84
CA THR A 500 2.54 -8.54 -15.60
C THR A 500 2.73 -7.54 -16.73
N ALA A 501 3.15 -6.32 -16.39
CA ALA A 501 3.41 -5.27 -17.38
C ALA A 501 4.57 -5.61 -18.33
N ARG A 502 5.46 -6.51 -17.92
CA ARG A 502 6.56 -7.04 -18.73
C ARG A 502 6.48 -8.56 -18.74
N ASP A 503 6.55 -9.14 -19.93
CA ASP A 503 6.67 -10.58 -20.07
C ASP A 503 8.09 -11.03 -19.72
N PRO A 504 8.27 -12.03 -18.84
CA PRO A 504 9.57 -12.63 -18.59
C PRO A 504 10.21 -13.28 -19.84
N LYS A 505 9.40 -13.63 -20.86
CA LYS A 505 9.87 -14.24 -22.12
C LYS A 505 9.95 -13.25 -23.29
N GLY A 506 9.56 -11.99 -23.11
CA GLY A 506 9.61 -10.95 -24.14
C GLY A 506 8.59 -11.08 -25.28
N VAL A 507 7.47 -11.78 -25.08
CA VAL A 507 6.38 -11.99 -26.06
C VAL A 507 5.66 -10.69 -26.41
N TYR A 508 5.54 -9.77 -25.46
CA TYR A 508 4.89 -8.47 -25.66
C TYR A 508 5.76 -7.29 -25.22
N HIS A 509 5.44 -6.13 -25.78
CA HIS A 509 6.09 -4.86 -25.43
C HIS A 509 5.92 -4.57 -23.93
N ALA A 510 7.00 -4.17 -23.27
CA ALA A 510 6.98 -3.88 -21.85
C ALA A 510 6.20 -2.59 -21.58
N MET A 511 5.05 -2.73 -20.92
CA MET A 511 4.21 -1.60 -20.54
C MET A 511 4.77 -0.94 -19.27
N THR A 512 4.65 0.38 -19.20
CA THR A 512 4.95 1.17 -17.99
C THR A 512 3.73 1.95 -17.49
N ASP A 513 2.55 1.53 -17.94
CA ASP A 513 1.25 2.09 -17.61
C ASP A 513 1.05 2.24 -16.10
N VAL A 514 0.57 3.42 -15.71
CA VAL A 514 0.21 3.73 -14.33
C VAL A 514 -0.77 2.68 -13.82
N ILE A 515 -0.37 1.98 -12.74
CA ILE A 515 -1.08 0.82 -12.17
C ILE A 515 -2.58 1.02 -12.09
N HIS A 516 -3.02 2.18 -11.60
CA HIS A 516 -4.42 2.45 -11.32
C HIS A 516 -5.30 2.54 -12.55
N LYS A 517 -4.75 2.92 -13.71
CA LYS A 517 -5.52 2.91 -14.96
C LYS A 517 -5.83 1.47 -15.38
N VAL A 518 -4.81 0.60 -15.36
CA VAL A 518 -4.99 -0.82 -15.68
C VAL A 518 -5.86 -1.52 -14.63
N LEU A 519 -5.68 -1.23 -13.34
CA LEU A 519 -6.54 -1.77 -12.29
C LEU A 519 -8.00 -1.35 -12.46
N ASN A 520 -8.25 -0.10 -12.84
CA ASN A 520 -9.60 0.37 -13.09
C ASN A 520 -10.23 -0.35 -14.29
N ASP A 521 -9.44 -0.68 -15.32
CA ASP A 521 -9.91 -1.47 -16.47
C ASP A 521 -10.24 -2.92 -16.08
N ILE A 522 -9.38 -3.60 -15.31
CA ILE A 522 -9.62 -5.01 -14.92
C ILE A 522 -10.65 -5.19 -13.80
N THR A 523 -11.08 -4.10 -13.16
CA THR A 523 -12.13 -4.14 -12.13
C THR A 523 -13.51 -4.13 -12.80
N VAL A 524 -14.01 -5.31 -13.15
CA VAL A 524 -15.18 -5.48 -14.03
C VAL A 524 -16.52 -5.77 -13.32
N ASP A 525 -16.58 -5.59 -12.00
CA ASP A 525 -17.81 -5.77 -11.19
C ASP A 525 -17.83 -4.71 -10.08
N GLU A 526 -18.88 -3.89 -9.99
CA GLU A 526 -19.03 -2.87 -8.95
C GLU A 526 -19.33 -3.46 -7.56
N TRP A 527 -19.56 -4.78 -7.49
CA TRP A 527 -19.70 -5.52 -6.24
C TRP A 527 -18.39 -6.18 -5.77
N ALA A 528 -17.26 -5.83 -6.39
CA ALA A 528 -15.95 -6.38 -6.07
C ALA A 528 -15.28 -5.66 -4.89
N ILE A 529 -14.45 -6.41 -4.16
CA ILE A 529 -13.45 -5.86 -3.24
C ILE A 529 -12.08 -5.92 -3.91
N ILE A 530 -11.39 -4.78 -3.90
CA ILE A 530 -10.08 -4.62 -4.52
C ILE A 530 -9.05 -4.28 -3.44
N ILE A 531 -7.94 -5.00 -3.42
CA ILE A 531 -6.79 -4.72 -2.55
C ILE A 531 -5.60 -4.34 -3.42
N GLY A 532 -4.84 -3.31 -3.07
CA GLY A 532 -3.65 -2.98 -3.83
C GLY A 532 -2.49 -2.44 -3.01
N GLY A 533 -1.28 -2.80 -3.40
CA GLY A 533 -0.01 -2.37 -2.80
C GLY A 533 0.36 -0.93 -3.09
N ASP A 534 -0.64 -0.06 -3.17
CA ASP A 534 -0.51 1.38 -3.32
C ASP A 534 -1.69 2.09 -2.64
N SER A 535 -1.42 3.20 -1.95
CA SER A 535 -2.42 4.02 -1.26
C SER A 535 -3.51 4.59 -2.17
N HIS A 536 -3.22 4.76 -3.46
CA HIS A 536 -4.14 5.27 -4.49
C HIS A 536 -4.93 4.15 -5.17
N THR A 537 -4.93 2.94 -4.58
CA THR A 537 -5.88 1.89 -4.96
C THR A 537 -7.28 2.28 -4.52
N ARG A 538 -7.94 3.09 -5.35
CA ARG A 538 -9.24 3.76 -5.14
C ARG A 538 -10.14 3.62 -6.38
N MET A 539 -10.23 2.41 -6.93
CA MET A 539 -10.95 2.16 -8.19
C MET A 539 -12.37 2.71 -8.12
N SER A 540 -12.85 3.25 -9.24
CA SER A 540 -14.20 3.84 -9.31
C SER A 540 -15.29 2.80 -9.57
N LYS A 541 -14.91 1.53 -9.73
CA LYS A 541 -15.80 0.36 -9.73
C LYS A 541 -15.43 -0.51 -8.52
N GLY A 542 -16.42 -0.91 -7.73
CA GLY A 542 -16.18 -1.66 -6.50
C GLY A 542 -15.71 -0.78 -5.34
N VAL A 543 -15.29 -1.41 -4.26
CA VAL A 543 -14.64 -0.73 -3.13
C VAL A 543 -13.18 -1.17 -3.03
N ALA A 544 -12.29 -0.19 -3.10
CA ALA A 544 -10.86 -0.42 -3.28
C ALA A 544 -10.03 0.12 -2.10
N PHE A 545 -9.21 -0.76 -1.53
CA PHE A 545 -8.37 -0.47 -0.38
C PHE A 545 -6.90 -0.49 -0.77
N GLY A 546 -6.23 0.64 -0.56
CA GLY A 546 -4.78 0.66 -0.48
C GLY A 546 -4.30 -0.07 0.76
N ALA A 547 -3.33 -0.94 0.59
CA ALA A 547 -2.82 -1.82 1.64
C ALA A 547 -1.29 -1.94 1.55
N ASP A 548 -0.69 -2.44 2.64
CA ASP A 548 0.72 -2.78 2.69
C ASP A 548 1.04 -4.09 1.94
N SER A 549 2.32 -4.30 1.65
CA SER A 549 2.79 -5.50 0.94
C SER A 549 2.41 -6.81 1.63
N GLY A 550 2.31 -6.84 2.96
CA GLY A 550 1.90 -8.02 3.70
C GLY A 550 0.43 -8.38 3.51
N THR A 551 -0.44 -7.39 3.65
CA THR A 551 -1.88 -7.53 3.38
C THR A 551 -2.15 -7.91 1.92
N VAL A 552 -1.41 -7.31 0.96
CA VAL A 552 -1.50 -7.66 -0.46
C VAL A 552 -1.06 -9.11 -0.70
N ALA A 553 0.05 -9.53 -0.10
CA ALA A 553 0.55 -10.89 -0.21
C ALA A 553 -0.43 -11.91 0.42
N LEU A 554 -1.06 -11.58 1.55
CA LEU A 554 -2.16 -12.39 2.10
C LEU A 554 -3.33 -12.52 1.12
N ALA A 555 -3.81 -11.40 0.56
CA ALA A 555 -4.91 -11.43 -0.41
C ALA A 555 -4.56 -12.26 -1.65
N LEU A 556 -3.33 -12.19 -2.15
CA LEU A 556 -2.84 -13.02 -3.25
C LEU A 556 -2.77 -14.52 -2.89
N ALA A 557 -2.29 -14.84 -1.69
CA ALA A 557 -2.06 -16.22 -1.25
C ALA A 557 -3.35 -16.94 -0.81
N THR A 558 -4.30 -16.21 -0.21
CA THR A 558 -5.53 -16.80 0.35
C THR A 558 -6.77 -16.46 -0.47
N GLY A 559 -6.78 -15.33 -1.19
CA GLY A 559 -7.98 -14.79 -1.84
C GLY A 559 -8.93 -14.09 -0.87
N GLU A 560 -8.50 -13.84 0.37
CA GLU A 560 -9.31 -13.29 1.43
C GLU A 560 -8.58 -12.17 2.17
N ALA A 561 -9.34 -11.24 2.76
CA ALA A 561 -8.81 -10.23 3.68
C ALA A 561 -9.70 -10.14 4.92
N SER A 562 -9.08 -9.91 6.09
CA SER A 562 -9.81 -9.67 7.35
C SER A 562 -9.75 -8.20 7.69
N MET A 563 -10.90 -7.55 7.81
CA MET A 563 -10.99 -6.14 8.18
C MET A 563 -12.38 -5.81 8.73
N PRO A 564 -12.49 -4.78 9.59
CA PRO A 564 -13.79 -4.29 10.01
C PRO A 564 -14.54 -3.64 8.84
N ILE A 565 -15.85 -3.81 8.78
CA ILE A 565 -16.72 -3.02 7.89
C ILE A 565 -16.61 -1.56 8.33
N PRO A 566 -16.06 -0.64 7.52
CA PRO A 566 -15.85 0.72 7.98
C PRO A 566 -17.14 1.55 7.87
N GLU A 567 -17.24 2.57 8.71
CA GLU A 567 -18.30 3.59 8.56
C GLU A 567 -18.16 4.33 7.22
N SER A 568 -19.27 4.81 6.69
CA SER A 568 -19.29 5.57 5.42
C SER A 568 -19.76 7.01 5.63
N VAL A 569 -19.17 7.94 4.89
CA VAL A 569 -19.59 9.33 4.74
C VAL A 569 -20.18 9.50 3.35
N LYS A 570 -21.42 9.98 3.27
CA LYS A 570 -22.11 10.21 2.01
C LYS A 570 -21.68 11.54 1.41
N VAL A 571 -21.31 11.58 0.13
CA VAL A 571 -21.01 12.82 -0.60
C VAL A 571 -21.98 12.97 -1.76
N THR A 572 -22.71 14.08 -1.75
CA THR A 572 -23.69 14.44 -2.80
C THR A 572 -23.44 15.86 -3.30
N PHE A 573 -24.01 16.19 -4.46
CA PHE A 573 -23.78 17.45 -5.15
C PHE A 573 -25.09 18.14 -5.49
N LYS A 574 -25.10 19.47 -5.45
CA LYS A 574 -26.21 20.32 -5.88
C LYS A 574 -25.69 21.51 -6.71
N GLY A 575 -26.58 22.20 -7.39
CA GLY A 575 -26.22 23.36 -8.21
C GLY A 575 -25.67 22.97 -9.58
N THR A 576 -25.05 23.93 -10.28
CA THR A 576 -24.52 23.73 -11.63
C THR A 576 -23.06 24.13 -11.74
N MET A 577 -22.22 23.22 -12.21
CA MET A 577 -20.81 23.48 -12.49
C MET A 577 -20.67 24.53 -13.62
N LYS A 578 -19.80 25.53 -13.45
CA LYS A 578 -19.56 26.55 -14.48
C LYS A 578 -18.81 25.95 -15.66
N ASP A 579 -19.14 26.42 -16.88
CA ASP A 579 -18.62 25.84 -18.12
C ASP A 579 -17.10 25.94 -18.30
N TYR A 580 -16.47 26.94 -17.67
CA TYR A 580 -15.03 27.18 -17.72
C TYR A 580 -14.26 26.44 -16.61
N MET A 581 -14.92 25.63 -15.78
CA MET A 581 -14.27 24.90 -14.69
C MET A 581 -13.91 23.47 -15.10
N ASP A 582 -12.90 22.90 -14.46
CA ASP A 582 -12.57 21.47 -14.60
C ASP A 582 -13.04 20.67 -13.37
N PHE A 583 -13.39 19.40 -13.56
CA PHE A 583 -13.87 18.55 -12.46
C PHE A 583 -12.85 18.42 -11.34
N ARG A 584 -11.54 18.56 -11.63
CA ARG A 584 -10.49 18.60 -10.59
C ARG A 584 -10.68 19.75 -9.60
N ASP A 585 -11.24 20.88 -10.04
CA ASP A 585 -11.51 22.02 -9.15
C ASP A 585 -12.65 21.68 -8.16
N VAL A 586 -13.64 20.89 -8.60
CA VAL A 586 -14.72 20.37 -7.74
C VAL A 586 -14.16 19.42 -6.68
N VAL A 587 -13.20 18.57 -7.05
CA VAL A 587 -12.52 17.65 -6.13
C VAL A 587 -11.83 18.44 -5.01
N HIS A 588 -11.02 19.45 -5.34
CA HIS A 588 -10.36 20.27 -4.31
C HIS A 588 -11.36 21.10 -3.47
N ALA A 589 -12.38 21.69 -4.10
CA ALA A 589 -13.41 22.45 -3.39
C ALA A 589 -14.20 21.59 -2.38
N THR A 590 -14.36 20.30 -2.65
CA THR A 590 -15.07 19.37 -1.76
C THR A 590 -14.43 19.34 -0.37
N GLN A 591 -13.09 19.40 -0.28
CA GLN A 591 -12.39 19.49 1.00
C GLN A 591 -12.74 20.75 1.77
N ALA A 592 -12.64 21.90 1.11
CA ALA A 592 -12.89 23.19 1.73
C ALA A 592 -14.34 23.29 2.24
N GLN A 593 -15.30 22.83 1.45
CA GLN A 593 -16.71 22.80 1.85
C GLN A 593 -16.98 21.80 2.98
N MET A 594 -16.31 20.64 2.98
CA MET A 594 -16.40 19.68 4.08
C MET A 594 -15.85 20.28 5.38
N LEU A 595 -14.64 20.86 5.37
CA LEU A 595 -14.05 21.49 6.55
C LEU A 595 -14.93 22.62 7.08
N HIS A 596 -15.57 23.40 6.19
CA HIS A 596 -16.51 24.43 6.60
C HIS A 596 -17.76 23.85 7.27
N GLN A 597 -18.38 22.82 6.70
CA GLN A 597 -19.59 22.17 7.23
C GLN A 597 -19.37 21.53 8.61
N PHE A 598 -18.14 21.07 8.89
CA PHE A 598 -17.80 20.32 10.11
C PHE A 598 -16.80 21.06 11.02
N GLY A 599 -16.75 22.39 10.95
CA GLY A 599 -16.02 23.22 11.91
C GLY A 599 -14.49 22.98 11.95
N GLY A 600 -13.92 22.59 10.82
CA GLY A 600 -12.50 22.24 10.64
C GLY A 600 -12.18 20.77 10.88
N GLU A 601 -13.16 19.91 11.20
CA GLU A 601 -12.94 18.47 11.35
C GLU A 601 -12.95 17.76 10.01
N ASN A 602 -11.92 16.94 9.74
CA ASN A 602 -11.92 16.03 8.60
C ASN A 602 -12.78 14.78 8.91
N VAL A 603 -14.07 14.83 8.59
CA VAL A 603 -15.00 13.71 8.82
C VAL A 603 -14.70 12.46 8.00
N PHE A 604 -13.91 12.58 6.92
CA PHE A 604 -13.53 11.44 6.07
C PHE A 604 -12.45 10.55 6.69
N GLN A 605 -11.68 11.07 7.64
CA GLN A 605 -10.53 10.36 8.21
C GLN A 605 -10.94 9.00 8.79
N GLY A 606 -10.33 7.92 8.26
CA GLY A 606 -10.59 6.55 8.70
C GLY A 606 -11.90 5.92 8.20
N ARG A 607 -12.69 6.61 7.38
CA ARG A 607 -14.00 6.17 6.88
C ARG A 607 -14.01 5.95 5.38
N ILE A 608 -15.07 5.36 4.85
CA ILE A 608 -15.30 5.29 3.40
C ILE A 608 -15.96 6.57 2.91
N ILE A 609 -15.52 7.09 1.78
CA ILE A 609 -16.26 8.11 1.04
C ILE A 609 -17.14 7.42 0.01
N GLU A 610 -18.45 7.45 0.22
CA GLU A 610 -19.46 6.98 -0.73
C GLU A 610 -19.96 8.17 -1.55
N VAL A 611 -19.46 8.30 -2.78
CA VAL A 611 -19.66 9.49 -3.63
C VAL A 611 -20.67 9.23 -4.74
N HIS A 612 -21.64 10.13 -4.86
CA HIS A 612 -22.72 10.06 -5.85
C HIS A 612 -22.41 10.94 -7.08
N ILE A 613 -21.51 10.47 -7.94
CA ILE A 613 -21.09 11.12 -9.20
C ILE A 613 -21.46 10.30 -10.44
N GLY A 614 -22.55 9.53 -10.35
CA GLY A 614 -22.84 8.43 -11.25
C GLY A 614 -23.09 8.73 -12.73
N THR A 615 -23.00 9.99 -13.14
CA THR A 615 -23.02 10.43 -14.54
C THR A 615 -21.61 10.49 -15.17
N LEU A 616 -20.55 10.28 -14.39
CA LEU A 616 -19.17 10.23 -14.87
C LEU A 616 -18.76 8.79 -15.16
N THR A 617 -18.12 8.58 -16.30
CA THR A 617 -17.48 7.29 -16.62
C THR A 617 -16.42 6.95 -15.57
N ALA A 618 -16.10 5.67 -15.43
CA ALA A 618 -15.15 5.21 -14.42
C ALA A 618 -13.80 5.94 -14.47
N ASP A 619 -13.26 6.29 -15.65
CA ASP A 619 -11.99 7.02 -15.77
C ASP A 619 -12.07 8.46 -15.26
N GLN A 620 -13.21 9.13 -15.45
CA GLN A 620 -13.45 10.49 -14.97
C GLN A 620 -13.77 10.50 -13.46
N ALA A 621 -14.59 9.57 -13.00
CA ALA A 621 -14.91 9.38 -11.60
C ALA A 621 -13.65 9.05 -10.77
N PHE A 622 -12.66 8.40 -11.39
CA PHE A 622 -11.40 8.08 -10.74
C PHE A 622 -10.65 9.34 -10.24
N THR A 623 -10.79 10.49 -10.90
CA THR A 623 -10.23 11.76 -10.40
C THR A 623 -10.72 12.11 -8.99
N PHE A 624 -11.98 11.77 -8.66
CA PHE A 624 -12.51 11.97 -7.31
C PHE A 624 -12.06 10.86 -6.36
N THR A 625 -12.24 9.59 -6.76
CA THR A 625 -11.96 8.45 -5.87
C THR A 625 -10.46 8.36 -5.53
N ASP A 626 -9.57 8.65 -6.48
CA ASP A 626 -8.12 8.68 -6.29
C ASP A 626 -7.69 9.70 -5.21
N TRP A 627 -8.23 10.92 -5.30
CA TRP A 627 -7.98 12.00 -4.35
C TRP A 627 -8.36 11.66 -2.90
N THR A 628 -9.35 10.77 -2.69
CA THR A 628 -9.79 10.39 -1.33
C THR A 628 -8.68 9.79 -0.48
N ALA A 629 -7.61 9.26 -1.09
CA ALA A 629 -6.43 8.80 -0.36
C ALA A 629 -5.81 9.91 0.49
N GLU A 630 -5.82 11.15 -0.01
CA GLU A 630 -5.24 12.31 0.66
C GLU A 630 -6.18 12.91 1.71
N MET A 631 -7.45 12.52 1.71
CA MET A 631 -8.41 12.86 2.78
C MET A 631 -8.28 11.96 4.00
N LYS A 632 -7.23 11.13 4.06
CA LYS A 632 -7.04 10.11 5.09
C LYS A 632 -8.21 9.12 5.16
N ALA A 633 -8.99 8.98 4.06
CA ALA A 633 -10.09 8.04 3.96
C ALA A 633 -9.56 6.59 3.90
N LYS A 634 -10.33 5.66 4.48
CA LYS A 634 -9.99 4.23 4.44
C LYS A 634 -10.10 3.68 3.02
N ALA A 635 -11.14 4.08 2.29
CA ALA A 635 -11.39 3.79 0.88
C ALA A 635 -12.52 4.68 0.33
N SER A 636 -12.87 4.47 -0.93
CA SER A 636 -13.97 5.17 -1.59
C SER A 636 -14.71 4.24 -2.54
N ILE A 637 -15.95 4.61 -2.86
CA ILE A 637 -16.80 3.94 -3.84
C ILE A 637 -17.59 5.00 -4.62
N CYS A 638 -17.72 4.80 -5.92
CA CYS A 638 -18.55 5.62 -6.80
C CYS A 638 -19.91 4.93 -7.02
N ILE A 639 -21.00 5.62 -6.69
CA ILE A 639 -22.35 5.18 -7.00
C ILE A 639 -22.68 5.62 -8.43
N SER A 640 -22.73 4.66 -9.34
CA SER A 640 -22.88 4.87 -10.80
C SER A 640 -24.31 4.63 -11.27
N GLU A 641 -24.72 5.33 -12.32
CA GLU A 641 -25.96 5.00 -13.04
C GLU A 641 -25.76 3.80 -13.97
N ASP A 642 -26.84 3.08 -14.26
CA ASP A 642 -26.82 1.88 -15.12
C ASP A 642 -26.13 2.12 -16.46
N ASP A 643 -26.54 3.16 -17.22
CA ASP A 643 -26.00 3.45 -18.55
C ASP A 643 -24.51 3.79 -18.50
N THR A 644 -24.10 4.61 -17.53
CA THR A 644 -22.71 5.03 -17.33
C THR A 644 -21.82 3.87 -16.86
N LEU A 645 -22.35 2.97 -16.03
CA LEU A 645 -21.65 1.77 -15.61
C LEU A 645 -21.48 0.80 -16.80
N ILE A 646 -22.52 0.58 -17.60
CA ILE A 646 -22.44 -0.22 -18.82
C ILE A 646 -21.37 0.35 -19.76
N GLU A 647 -21.39 1.66 -20.02
CA GLU A 647 -20.37 2.32 -20.85
C GLU A 647 -18.96 2.07 -20.31
N SER A 648 -18.78 2.23 -18.99
CA SER A 648 -17.49 1.99 -18.33
C SER A 648 -17.02 0.53 -18.44
N LEU A 649 -17.94 -0.44 -18.38
CA LEU A 649 -17.63 -1.87 -18.53
C LEU A 649 -17.29 -2.24 -19.98
N GLU A 650 -17.94 -1.63 -20.97
CA GLU A 650 -17.61 -1.86 -22.39
C GLU A 650 -16.23 -1.28 -22.74
N ILE A 651 -15.88 -0.10 -22.20
CA ILE A 651 -14.52 0.47 -22.35
C ILE A 651 -13.48 -0.47 -21.72
N ALA A 652 -13.74 -0.93 -20.49
CA ALA A 652 -12.87 -1.88 -19.80
C ALA A 652 -12.66 -3.16 -20.62
N LYS A 653 -13.73 -3.78 -21.13
CA LYS A 653 -13.65 -4.96 -21.99
C LYS A 653 -12.80 -4.72 -23.23
N SER A 654 -12.99 -3.60 -23.92
CA SER A 654 -12.21 -3.26 -25.10
C SER A 654 -10.71 -3.16 -24.78
N ARG A 655 -10.34 -2.58 -23.64
CA ARG A 655 -8.95 -2.46 -23.22
C ARG A 655 -8.35 -3.79 -22.77
N ILE A 656 -9.12 -4.63 -22.07
CA ILE A 656 -8.71 -6.00 -21.73
C ILE A 656 -8.51 -6.83 -22.99
N GLN A 657 -9.38 -6.70 -24.00
CA GLN A 657 -9.22 -7.38 -25.28
C GLN A 657 -7.90 -6.99 -25.97
N ILE A 658 -7.53 -5.71 -25.95
CA ILE A 658 -6.22 -5.25 -26.46
C ILE A 658 -5.07 -5.94 -25.71
N MET A 659 -5.18 -6.12 -24.39
CA MET A 659 -4.16 -6.85 -23.62
C MET A 659 -4.06 -8.33 -24.06
N ILE A 660 -5.20 -8.99 -24.29
CA ILE A 660 -5.25 -10.37 -24.80
C ILE A 660 -4.62 -10.45 -26.20
N ASP A 661 -4.97 -9.53 -27.10
CA ASP A 661 -4.48 -9.49 -28.48
C ASP A 661 -2.96 -9.24 -28.54
N LYS A 662 -2.43 -8.49 -27.57
CA LYS A 662 -0.98 -8.30 -27.36
C LYS A 662 -0.30 -9.55 -26.78
N GLY A 663 -1.03 -10.58 -26.37
CA GLY A 663 -0.50 -11.82 -25.81
C GLY A 663 -0.25 -11.79 -24.31
N MET A 664 -0.90 -10.88 -23.57
CA MET A 664 -0.69 -10.73 -22.11
C MET A 664 -1.46 -11.75 -21.26
N ASP A 665 -2.44 -12.46 -21.84
CA ASP A 665 -3.22 -13.42 -21.05
C ASP A 665 -2.36 -14.61 -20.64
N ASN A 666 -2.54 -15.05 -19.39
CA ASN A 666 -1.74 -16.13 -18.83
C ASN A 666 -2.35 -17.50 -19.15
N ALA A 667 -1.67 -18.57 -18.75
CA ALA A 667 -2.14 -19.94 -19.00
C ALA A 667 -3.51 -20.26 -18.34
N ARG A 668 -3.94 -19.47 -17.35
CA ARG A 668 -5.25 -19.60 -16.69
C ARG A 668 -6.36 -18.80 -17.40
N GLN A 669 -6.02 -18.04 -18.45
CA GLN A 669 -6.94 -17.18 -19.20
C GLN A 669 -7.69 -16.16 -18.32
N VAL A 670 -6.93 -15.53 -17.40
CA VAL A 670 -7.46 -14.56 -16.44
C VAL A 670 -8.15 -13.40 -17.13
N LEU A 671 -7.52 -12.80 -18.16
CA LEU A 671 -8.08 -11.64 -18.85
C LEU A 671 -9.37 -12.00 -19.60
N GLN A 672 -9.39 -13.15 -20.29
CA GLN A 672 -10.62 -13.63 -20.92
C GLN A 672 -11.73 -13.90 -19.88
N GLY A 673 -11.37 -14.43 -18.71
CA GLY A 673 -12.30 -14.61 -17.59
C GLY A 673 -12.95 -13.30 -17.14
N LEU A 674 -12.18 -12.20 -17.08
CA LEU A 674 -12.70 -10.87 -16.74
C LEU A 674 -13.65 -10.32 -17.80
N ILE A 675 -13.37 -10.51 -19.10
CA ILE A 675 -14.30 -10.13 -20.18
C ILE A 675 -15.64 -10.87 -20.00
N ASN A 676 -15.59 -12.18 -19.75
CA ASN A 676 -16.80 -12.99 -19.55
C ASN A 676 -17.63 -12.50 -18.34
N LYS A 677 -16.95 -12.08 -17.26
CA LYS A 677 -17.61 -11.50 -16.08
C LYS A 677 -18.25 -10.14 -16.38
N ALA A 678 -17.54 -9.28 -17.12
CA ALA A 678 -18.07 -7.99 -17.56
C ALA A 678 -19.32 -8.17 -18.44
N ASP A 679 -19.29 -9.10 -19.40
CA ASP A 679 -20.44 -9.42 -20.26
C ASP A 679 -21.66 -9.86 -19.45
N LYS A 680 -21.45 -10.72 -18.46
CA LYS A 680 -22.51 -11.14 -17.54
C LYS A 680 -23.07 -9.94 -16.79
N ARG A 681 -22.21 -9.09 -16.22
CA ARG A 681 -22.65 -7.92 -15.45
C ARG A 681 -23.44 -6.93 -16.30
N ILE A 682 -22.97 -6.66 -17.53
CA ILE A 682 -23.69 -5.81 -18.50
C ILE A 682 -25.08 -6.39 -18.82
N ALA A 683 -25.18 -7.71 -19.01
CA ALA A 683 -26.46 -8.37 -19.28
C ALA A 683 -27.43 -8.25 -18.10
N GLU A 684 -26.96 -8.43 -16.87
CA GLU A 684 -27.75 -8.28 -15.64
C GLU A 684 -28.29 -6.85 -15.44
N ILE A 685 -27.49 -5.82 -15.77
CA ILE A 685 -27.92 -4.42 -15.69
C ILE A 685 -28.95 -4.13 -16.79
N LYS A 686 -28.67 -4.50 -18.05
CA LYS A 686 -29.57 -4.26 -19.19
C LYS A 686 -30.92 -4.97 -19.03
N SER A 687 -30.95 -6.15 -18.41
CA SER A 687 -32.20 -6.90 -18.17
C SER A 687 -32.99 -6.36 -16.97
N GLY A 688 -32.37 -5.59 -16.08
CA GLY A 688 -32.93 -5.19 -14.80
C GLY A 688 -32.98 -6.30 -13.75
N GLU A 689 -32.38 -7.48 -14.01
CA GLU A 689 -32.28 -8.58 -13.03
C GLU A 689 -31.50 -8.13 -11.80
N LYS A 690 -30.39 -7.42 -12.04
CA LYS A 690 -29.57 -6.82 -10.99
C LYS A 690 -29.04 -5.47 -11.48
N PRO A 691 -29.70 -4.35 -11.15
CA PRO A 691 -29.26 -3.01 -11.56
C PRO A 691 -27.92 -2.64 -10.91
N ALA A 692 -27.33 -1.51 -11.31
CA ALA A 692 -26.13 -0.98 -10.69
C ALA A 692 -26.30 -0.84 -9.16
N LEU A 693 -25.21 -1.09 -8.43
CA LEU A 693 -25.21 -1.02 -6.97
C LEU A 693 -25.63 0.38 -6.46
N THR A 694 -26.67 0.39 -5.63
CA THR A 694 -27.13 1.57 -4.89
C THR A 694 -27.25 1.26 -3.40
N PRO A 695 -27.04 2.23 -2.49
CA PRO A 695 -27.36 2.06 -1.07
C PRO A 695 -28.88 1.96 -0.87
N ASP A 696 -29.30 1.33 0.23
CA ASP A 696 -30.72 1.36 0.63
C ASP A 696 -31.15 2.77 1.05
N ALA A 697 -32.41 3.15 0.78
CA ALA A 697 -32.90 4.49 1.09
C ALA A 697 -32.88 4.85 2.59
N ASN A 698 -32.95 3.84 3.46
CA ASN A 698 -32.87 3.97 4.92
C ASN A 698 -31.49 3.56 5.49
N ALA A 699 -30.44 3.50 4.67
CA ALA A 699 -29.07 3.33 5.13
C ALA A 699 -28.64 4.47 6.06
N LYS A 700 -27.71 4.20 6.98
CA LYS A 700 -27.18 5.19 7.92
C LYS A 700 -25.72 5.48 7.64
N TYR A 701 -25.42 6.76 7.44
CA TYR A 701 -24.07 7.27 7.26
C TYR A 701 -23.59 7.92 8.54
N TYR A 702 -22.27 7.93 8.74
CA TYR A 702 -21.64 8.66 9.84
C TYR A 702 -21.88 10.17 9.70
N ALA A 703 -21.73 10.68 8.49
CA ALA A 703 -21.98 12.07 8.12
C ALA A 703 -22.43 12.17 6.66
N GLU A 704 -23.08 13.27 6.32
CA GLU A 704 -23.46 13.61 4.95
C GLU A 704 -22.83 14.95 4.59
N VAL A 705 -22.09 14.98 3.48
CA VAL A 705 -21.46 16.17 2.92
C VAL A 705 -22.21 16.53 1.64
N VAL A 706 -22.69 17.77 1.56
CA VAL A 706 -23.33 18.31 0.36
C VAL A 706 -22.41 19.33 -0.28
N VAL A 707 -21.93 19.05 -1.49
CA VAL A 707 -21.07 19.96 -2.26
C VAL A 707 -21.95 20.86 -3.13
N ASP A 708 -21.82 22.16 -2.91
CA ASP A 708 -22.50 23.21 -3.66
C ASP A 708 -21.65 23.65 -4.86
N LEU A 709 -22.04 23.22 -6.06
CA LEU A 709 -21.33 23.54 -7.30
C LEU A 709 -21.43 25.03 -7.65
N ASP A 710 -22.47 25.73 -7.20
CA ASP A 710 -22.66 27.16 -7.51
C ASP A 710 -21.65 28.04 -6.75
N GLN A 711 -21.06 27.54 -5.66
CA GLN A 711 -20.01 28.21 -4.90
C GLN A 711 -18.62 28.03 -5.51
N ILE A 712 -18.49 27.16 -6.52
CA ILE A 712 -17.22 26.84 -7.17
C ILE A 712 -17.14 27.64 -8.48
N ALA A 713 -16.66 28.88 -8.37
CA ALA A 713 -16.69 29.86 -9.46
C ALA A 713 -15.32 30.19 -10.07
N GLU A 714 -14.24 29.61 -9.54
CA GLU A 714 -12.89 29.77 -10.07
C GLU A 714 -12.00 28.55 -9.72
N PRO A 715 -10.88 28.31 -10.44
CA PRO A 715 -10.01 27.17 -10.21
C PRO A 715 -9.49 27.07 -8.78
N MET A 716 -9.34 25.84 -8.28
CA MET A 716 -8.98 25.56 -6.89
C MET A 716 -7.61 24.87 -6.79
N ILE A 717 -6.73 25.43 -5.96
CA ILE A 717 -5.34 24.99 -5.81
C ILE A 717 -5.12 24.46 -4.39
N ALA A 718 -4.61 23.23 -4.27
CA ALA A 718 -4.13 22.73 -2.98
C ALA A 718 -2.72 23.30 -2.73
N ASP A 719 -2.59 24.09 -1.66
CA ASP A 719 -1.39 24.85 -1.31
C ASP A 719 -0.71 24.20 -0.09
N PRO A 720 0.58 23.81 -0.18
CA PRO A 720 1.32 23.24 0.95
C PRO A 720 1.54 24.23 2.11
N ASP A 721 1.24 25.52 1.93
CA ASP A 721 1.37 26.59 2.92
C ASP A 721 2.70 26.55 3.66
N VAL A 722 3.79 26.38 2.90
CA VAL A 722 5.14 26.08 3.43
C VAL A 722 5.65 27.10 4.45
N ASN A 723 5.08 28.30 4.46
CA ASN A 723 5.44 29.39 5.38
C ASN A 723 4.49 29.58 6.55
N ASN A 724 3.55 28.64 6.79
CA ASN A 724 2.66 28.69 7.96
C ASN A 724 3.49 28.83 9.25
N LYS A 725 3.05 29.66 10.20
CA LYS A 725 3.75 29.84 11.48
C LYS A 725 3.69 28.57 12.33
N ASP A 726 2.58 27.86 12.25
CA ASP A 726 2.42 26.54 12.85
C ASP A 726 3.02 25.48 11.92
N VAL A 727 4.07 24.80 12.39
CA VAL A 727 4.77 23.77 11.61
C VAL A 727 3.85 22.59 11.32
N SER A 728 2.92 22.26 12.22
CA SER A 728 2.01 21.12 12.07
C SER A 728 1.00 21.28 10.92
N LYS A 729 0.79 22.52 10.43
CA LYS A 729 -0.14 22.83 9.33
C LYS A 729 0.52 22.85 7.95
N ARG A 730 1.85 22.87 7.90
CA ARG A 730 2.60 22.86 6.64
C ARG A 730 2.48 21.51 5.96
N TYR A 731 2.46 21.53 4.64
CA TYR A 731 2.40 20.34 3.78
C TYR A 731 1.20 19.43 4.04
N THR A 732 0.09 20.03 4.51
CA THR A 732 -1.21 19.36 4.67
C THR A 732 -2.08 19.64 3.45
N HIS A 733 -2.98 18.73 3.10
CA HIS A 733 -3.94 18.96 2.02
C HIS A 733 -5.07 19.92 2.43
N ASP A 734 -5.16 20.34 3.69
CA ASP A 734 -6.29 21.09 4.23
C ASP A 734 -6.37 22.55 3.75
N THR A 735 -5.29 23.06 3.14
CA THR A 735 -5.25 24.44 2.64
C THR A 735 -5.57 24.48 1.14
N ILE A 736 -6.83 24.75 0.82
CA ILE A 736 -7.30 24.95 -0.55
C ILE A 736 -7.52 26.44 -0.81
N ARG A 737 -6.93 26.97 -1.88
CA ARG A 737 -6.98 28.39 -2.23
C ARG A 737 -7.56 28.58 -3.64
N PRO A 738 -8.48 29.55 -3.83
CA PRO A 738 -8.93 29.93 -5.16
C PRO A 738 -7.79 30.56 -5.97
N LEU A 739 -7.86 30.48 -7.29
CA LEU A 739 -6.87 31.08 -8.19
C LEU A 739 -6.65 32.59 -7.91
N SER A 740 -7.72 33.34 -7.63
CA SER A 740 -7.68 34.76 -7.31
C SER A 740 -6.78 35.12 -6.12
N PHE A 741 -6.57 34.21 -5.17
CA PHE A 741 -5.69 34.41 -4.01
C PHE A 741 -4.27 34.80 -4.41
N TYR A 742 -3.78 34.28 -5.54
CA TYR A 742 -2.40 34.51 -5.99
C TYR A 742 -2.22 35.78 -6.82
N GLU A 743 -3.32 36.49 -7.12
CA GLU A 743 -3.34 37.77 -7.86
C GLU A 743 -2.62 37.73 -9.23
N GLY A 744 -2.41 36.53 -9.78
CA GLY A 744 -1.59 36.34 -10.97
C GLY A 744 -0.13 36.76 -10.78
N THR A 745 0.44 36.61 -9.58
CA THR A 745 1.83 37.03 -9.28
C THR A 745 2.72 35.89 -8.77
N LYS A 746 2.15 34.82 -8.23
CA LYS A 746 2.92 33.67 -7.72
C LYS A 746 3.74 33.05 -8.84
N LYS A 747 5.07 33.11 -8.74
CA LYS A 747 6.02 32.51 -9.69
C LYS A 747 5.84 31.00 -9.76
N VAL A 748 5.98 30.42 -10.95
CA VAL A 748 6.03 28.97 -11.18
C VAL A 748 7.36 28.65 -11.86
N ASP A 749 8.12 27.75 -11.25
CA ASP A 749 9.45 27.33 -11.72
C ASP A 749 9.37 26.03 -12.53
N LEU A 750 8.36 25.18 -12.31
CA LEU A 750 8.12 23.95 -13.09
C LEU A 750 6.64 23.56 -13.10
N GLY A 751 6.13 23.11 -14.25
CA GLY A 751 4.81 22.49 -14.37
C GLY A 751 4.89 20.98 -14.63
N PHE A 752 3.97 20.22 -14.05
CA PHE A 752 3.87 18.78 -14.27
C PHE A 752 2.43 18.32 -14.55
N ILE A 753 2.22 17.70 -15.71
CA ILE A 753 0.96 17.05 -16.07
C ILE A 753 1.22 15.55 -16.23
N GLY A 754 0.88 14.79 -15.19
CA GLY A 754 1.06 13.35 -15.18
C GLY A 754 0.74 12.80 -13.80
N SER A 755 0.22 11.57 -13.76
CA SER A 755 -0.09 10.74 -12.58
C SER A 755 -1.28 9.84 -12.91
N CYS A 756 -1.78 9.12 -11.91
CA CYS A 756 -3.04 8.39 -11.95
C CYS A 756 -4.28 9.30 -12.07
N MET A 757 -4.18 10.61 -11.75
CA MET A 757 -5.27 11.58 -11.87
C MET A 757 -5.56 11.99 -13.32
N VAL A 758 -4.59 11.84 -14.21
CA VAL A 758 -4.68 12.30 -15.61
C VAL A 758 -5.37 11.24 -16.46
N HIS A 759 -6.25 11.63 -17.37
CA HIS A 759 -6.87 10.75 -18.36
C HIS A 759 -6.73 11.32 -19.78
N LYS A 760 -7.23 10.61 -20.82
CA LYS A 760 -7.13 11.07 -22.22
C LYS A 760 -7.60 12.52 -22.39
N GLY A 761 -8.71 12.89 -21.75
CA GLY A 761 -9.28 14.24 -21.81
C GLY A 761 -8.28 15.35 -21.43
N ASP A 762 -7.44 15.16 -20.41
CA ASP A 762 -6.43 16.14 -20.00
C ASP A 762 -5.36 16.38 -21.08
N MET A 763 -4.95 15.32 -21.76
CA MET A 763 -3.97 15.43 -22.85
C MET A 763 -4.56 16.20 -24.04
N LYS A 764 -5.86 16.02 -24.31
CA LYS A 764 -6.58 16.78 -25.33
C LYS A 764 -6.75 18.25 -24.92
N ILE A 765 -7.06 18.51 -23.65
CA ILE A 765 -7.10 19.86 -23.09
C ILE A 765 -5.75 20.55 -23.29
N LEU A 766 -4.64 19.90 -22.93
CA LEU A 766 -3.29 20.42 -23.16
C LEU A 766 -3.06 20.75 -24.65
N ALA A 767 -3.32 19.82 -25.56
CA ALA A 767 -3.12 20.05 -27.00
C ALA A 767 -3.97 21.23 -27.52
N GLN A 768 -5.23 21.32 -27.10
CA GLN A 768 -6.12 22.41 -27.51
C GLN A 768 -5.72 23.75 -26.89
N MET A 769 -5.26 23.78 -25.64
CA MET A 769 -4.74 25.01 -25.02
C MET A 769 -3.53 25.55 -25.75
N LEU A 770 -2.60 24.69 -26.20
CA LEU A 770 -1.44 25.13 -26.98
C LEU A 770 -1.88 25.79 -28.30
N LYS A 771 -2.89 25.23 -28.98
CA LYS A 771 -3.51 25.83 -30.18
C LYS A 771 -4.15 27.19 -29.86
N ASN A 772 -4.92 27.28 -28.77
CA ASN A 772 -5.59 28.52 -28.36
C ASN A 772 -4.56 29.62 -28.04
N VAL A 773 -3.51 29.30 -27.29
CA VAL A 773 -2.42 30.24 -26.97
C VAL A 773 -1.68 30.68 -28.23
N GLU A 774 -1.37 29.76 -29.15
CA GLU A 774 -0.77 30.13 -30.44
C GLU A 774 -1.68 31.04 -31.26
N ALA A 775 -2.98 30.77 -31.31
CA ALA A 775 -3.94 31.60 -32.03
C ALA A 775 -4.05 33.02 -31.43
N GLN A 776 -3.96 33.14 -30.10
CA GLN A 776 -4.04 34.42 -29.39
C GLN A 776 -2.73 35.23 -29.48
N ASN A 777 -1.57 34.57 -29.38
CA ASN A 777 -0.27 35.22 -29.20
C ASN A 777 0.69 35.06 -30.39
N GLY A 778 0.31 34.28 -31.41
CA GLY A 778 1.12 33.96 -32.59
C GLY A 778 2.21 32.90 -32.38
N LYS A 779 2.55 32.57 -31.12
CA LYS A 779 3.50 31.51 -30.75
C LYS A 779 3.22 31.00 -29.34
N VAL A 780 3.69 29.78 -29.05
CA VAL A 780 3.79 29.25 -27.68
C VAL A 780 5.23 29.37 -27.21
N GLU A 781 5.43 30.00 -26.06
CA GLU A 781 6.75 30.10 -25.42
C GLU A 781 6.61 29.75 -23.94
N PHE A 782 7.39 28.77 -23.48
CA PHE A 782 7.42 28.35 -22.08
C PHE A 782 8.36 29.26 -21.29
N LYS A 783 7.89 29.80 -20.16
CA LYS A 783 8.69 30.56 -19.18
C LYS A 783 9.14 29.70 -18.00
N ALA A 784 8.54 28.53 -17.85
CA ALA A 784 8.96 27.42 -17.01
C ALA A 784 8.80 26.10 -17.78
N PRO A 785 9.61 25.06 -17.52
CA PRO A 785 9.44 23.73 -18.11
C PRO A 785 8.05 23.16 -17.84
N LEU A 786 7.52 22.44 -18.83
CA LEU A 786 6.30 21.65 -18.69
C LEU A 786 6.61 20.18 -18.93
N VAL A 787 6.61 19.38 -17.87
CA VAL A 787 6.83 17.93 -17.93
C VAL A 787 5.49 17.22 -18.06
N VAL A 788 5.30 16.45 -19.13
CA VAL A 788 4.05 15.74 -19.43
C VAL A 788 4.32 14.25 -19.49
N ALA A 789 3.69 13.48 -18.60
CA ALA A 789 3.76 12.02 -18.58
C ALA A 789 2.35 11.45 -18.76
N PRO A 790 2.01 10.94 -19.96
CA PRO A 790 0.74 10.23 -20.18
C PRO A 790 0.61 9.05 -19.21
N PRO A 791 -0.61 8.68 -18.79
CA PRO A 791 -0.74 7.60 -17.81
C PRO A 791 -0.57 6.20 -18.44
N THR A 792 -0.88 6.01 -19.72
CA THR A 792 -0.78 4.71 -20.41
C THR A 792 -0.36 4.83 -21.88
N TYR A 793 0.21 3.77 -22.43
CA TYR A 793 0.49 3.65 -23.86
C TYR A 793 -0.77 3.64 -24.72
N ASN A 794 -1.87 3.01 -24.26
CA ASN A 794 -3.13 3.03 -24.99
C ASN A 794 -3.63 4.47 -25.23
N ILE A 795 -3.47 5.36 -24.24
CA ILE A 795 -3.81 6.78 -24.40
C ILE A 795 -2.89 7.46 -25.41
N VAL A 796 -1.59 7.16 -25.41
CA VAL A 796 -0.66 7.69 -26.43
C VAL A 796 -1.07 7.24 -27.84
N ASP A 797 -1.41 5.97 -28.00
CA ASP A 797 -1.82 5.41 -29.30
C ASP A 797 -3.14 6.04 -29.79
N GLU A 798 -4.11 6.23 -28.91
CA GLU A 798 -5.37 6.94 -29.21
C GLU A 798 -5.10 8.40 -29.62
N LEU A 799 -4.25 9.13 -28.89
CA LEU A 799 -3.90 10.51 -29.23
C LEU A 799 -3.14 10.64 -30.55
N LYS A 800 -2.31 9.64 -30.91
CA LYS A 800 -1.65 9.56 -32.22
C LYS A 800 -2.68 9.35 -33.33
N ALA A 801 -3.61 8.43 -33.14
CA ALA A 801 -4.68 8.17 -34.11
C ALA A 801 -5.61 9.39 -34.31
N GLU A 802 -5.85 10.16 -33.25
CA GLU A 802 -6.69 11.37 -33.27
C GLU A 802 -5.94 12.64 -33.75
N GLY A 803 -4.60 12.58 -33.90
CA GLY A 803 -3.76 13.71 -34.34
C GLY A 803 -3.38 14.70 -33.23
N ASP A 804 -3.85 14.49 -31.99
CA ASP A 804 -3.54 15.34 -30.85
C ASP A 804 -2.07 15.18 -30.40
N TRP A 805 -1.48 13.98 -30.55
CA TRP A 805 -0.07 13.76 -30.22
C TRP A 805 0.88 14.59 -31.11
N GLU A 806 0.56 14.75 -32.40
CA GLU A 806 1.35 15.56 -33.34
C GLU A 806 1.42 17.04 -32.90
N VAL A 807 0.33 17.55 -32.32
CA VAL A 807 0.28 18.89 -31.74
C VAL A 807 1.22 18.99 -30.55
N LEU A 808 1.21 17.99 -29.66
CA LEU A 808 2.12 17.97 -28.51
C LEU A 808 3.58 17.90 -28.96
N GLN A 809 3.89 17.07 -29.96
CA GLN A 809 5.22 16.94 -30.55
C GLN A 809 5.70 18.27 -31.15
N LYS A 810 4.82 19.02 -31.85
CA LYS A 810 5.16 20.33 -32.44
C LYS A 810 5.75 21.30 -31.41
N TYR A 811 5.29 21.27 -30.17
CA TYR A 811 5.74 22.18 -29.10
C TYR A 811 6.72 21.55 -28.12
N SER A 812 7.08 20.28 -28.31
CA SER A 812 7.99 19.56 -27.44
C SER A 812 9.44 19.67 -27.90
N GLY A 813 10.36 19.82 -26.96
CA GLY A 813 11.80 19.66 -27.21
C GLY A 813 12.34 18.30 -26.79
N PHE A 814 11.50 17.40 -26.28
CA PHE A 814 11.89 16.06 -25.87
C PHE A 814 10.72 15.08 -25.94
N GLU A 815 10.91 13.95 -26.60
CA GLU A 815 10.00 12.81 -26.54
C GLU A 815 10.77 11.57 -26.09
N PHE A 816 10.14 10.76 -25.23
CA PHE A 816 10.71 9.50 -24.78
C PHE A 816 10.97 8.53 -25.94
N ASN A 817 11.92 7.62 -25.76
CA ASN A 817 12.23 6.57 -26.72
C ASN A 817 12.37 5.22 -25.99
N ASP A 818 11.56 4.24 -26.38
CA ASP A 818 11.58 2.92 -25.77
C ASP A 818 12.73 2.03 -26.21
N ASP A 819 13.30 2.29 -27.38
CA ASP A 819 14.51 1.63 -27.86
C ASP A 819 15.77 2.18 -27.18
N ALA A 820 15.67 3.38 -26.60
CA ALA A 820 16.76 4.08 -25.91
C ALA A 820 16.27 4.75 -24.62
N PRO A 821 15.83 3.98 -23.60
CA PRO A 821 15.39 4.53 -22.32
C PRO A 821 16.50 5.35 -21.66
N LYS A 822 16.12 6.46 -21.02
CA LYS A 822 17.05 7.26 -20.20
C LYS A 822 17.65 6.41 -19.08
N GLY A 823 18.97 6.49 -18.91
CA GLY A 823 19.69 5.85 -17.80
C GLY A 823 19.88 6.73 -16.56
N GLU A 824 19.58 8.03 -16.66
CA GLU A 824 19.77 9.01 -15.59
C GLU A 824 18.54 9.93 -15.46
N ALA A 825 18.24 10.31 -14.22
CA ALA A 825 17.20 11.27 -13.90
C ALA A 825 17.66 12.70 -14.14
N ARG A 826 16.75 13.57 -14.58
CA ARG A 826 16.99 15.01 -14.65
C ARG A 826 16.90 15.62 -13.26
N THR A 827 17.83 16.53 -13.01
CA THR A 827 17.84 17.42 -11.85
C THR A 827 17.69 18.88 -12.25
N LYS A 828 17.64 19.17 -13.55
CA LYS A 828 17.49 20.50 -14.15
C LYS A 828 16.69 20.39 -15.43
N TYR A 829 16.00 21.46 -15.79
CA TYR A 829 15.12 21.51 -16.96
C TYR A 829 15.33 22.81 -17.73
N GLU A 830 15.21 22.70 -19.05
CA GLU A 830 15.12 23.84 -19.95
C GLU A 830 13.64 24.23 -20.09
N ASN A 831 13.37 25.50 -20.38
CA ASN A 831 12.01 26.02 -20.51
C ASN A 831 11.36 25.53 -21.83
N MET A 832 10.91 24.28 -21.84
CA MET A 832 10.23 23.63 -22.96
C MET A 832 9.25 22.57 -22.46
N LEU A 833 8.45 22.03 -23.39
CA LEU A 833 7.58 20.88 -23.11
C LEU A 833 8.35 19.56 -23.28
N TYR A 834 8.25 18.69 -22.27
CA TYR A 834 8.80 17.33 -22.27
C TYR A 834 7.67 16.32 -22.36
N LEU A 835 7.70 15.45 -23.37
CA LEU A 835 6.85 14.26 -23.47
C LEU A 835 7.61 13.07 -22.89
N GLU A 836 7.32 12.79 -21.62
CA GLU A 836 7.89 11.68 -20.86
C GLU A 836 7.19 10.35 -21.15
N ARG A 837 7.90 9.26 -20.89
CA ARG A 837 7.37 7.90 -21.02
C ARG A 837 6.12 7.73 -20.14
N PRO A 838 5.11 6.95 -20.58
CA PRO A 838 3.98 6.61 -19.73
C PRO A 838 4.39 6.07 -18.37
N GLY A 839 3.81 6.59 -17.28
CA GLY A 839 4.16 6.18 -15.92
C GLY A 839 4.01 7.28 -14.88
N CYS A 840 4.40 7.00 -13.64
CA CYS A 840 4.17 7.92 -12.51
C CYS A 840 5.08 9.16 -12.54
N ASN A 841 6.30 9.04 -13.07
CA ASN A 841 7.26 10.14 -13.23
C ASN A 841 7.41 11.01 -11.94
N LEU A 842 7.39 12.34 -12.05
CA LEU A 842 7.52 13.30 -10.94
C LEU A 842 6.47 13.11 -9.83
N CYS A 843 5.33 12.45 -10.08
CA CYS A 843 4.32 12.19 -9.05
C CYS A 843 4.89 11.45 -7.83
N MET A 844 5.84 10.53 -8.06
CA MET A 844 6.52 9.83 -6.97
C MET A 844 7.80 10.52 -6.50
N GLY A 845 8.49 11.24 -7.40
CA GLY A 845 9.73 11.96 -7.08
C GLY A 845 10.89 11.05 -6.66
N ASN A 846 10.84 9.76 -7.03
CA ASN A 846 11.86 8.76 -6.75
C ASN A 846 12.96 8.69 -7.82
N GLN A 847 12.66 9.14 -9.04
CA GLN A 847 13.60 9.22 -10.16
C GLN A 847 13.83 10.69 -10.51
N GLU A 848 12.93 11.26 -11.31
CA GLU A 848 12.93 12.69 -11.65
C GLU A 848 12.60 13.54 -10.42
N LYS A 849 13.23 14.72 -10.31
CA LYS A 849 12.91 15.75 -9.31
C LYS A 849 13.00 17.15 -9.92
N ALA A 850 12.25 18.10 -9.35
CA ALA A 850 12.43 19.52 -9.64
C ALA A 850 13.70 20.07 -8.98
N GLU A 851 14.14 21.27 -9.38
CA GLU A 851 15.31 21.92 -8.78
C GLU A 851 15.01 22.35 -7.34
N LYS A 852 16.04 22.37 -6.49
CA LYS A 852 15.85 22.72 -5.08
C LYS A 852 15.29 24.13 -4.94
N GLY A 853 14.26 24.26 -4.11
CA GLY A 853 13.56 25.51 -3.89
C GLY A 853 12.55 25.88 -4.98
N ASP A 854 12.32 25.06 -6.02
CA ASP A 854 11.32 25.36 -7.05
C ASP A 854 9.90 25.46 -6.49
N THR A 855 9.12 26.36 -7.09
CA THR A 855 7.66 26.36 -6.99
C THR A 855 7.08 25.51 -8.14
N VAL A 856 6.60 24.32 -7.82
CA VAL A 856 6.03 23.37 -8.77
C VAL A 856 4.50 23.50 -8.82
N MET A 857 3.92 23.53 -10.02
CA MET A 857 2.46 23.46 -10.25
C MET A 857 2.14 22.14 -10.94
N ALA A 858 1.37 21.25 -10.29
CA ALA A 858 1.23 19.87 -10.75
C ALA A 858 -0.21 19.33 -10.74
N THR A 859 -0.50 18.38 -11.63
CA THR A 859 -1.74 17.58 -11.59
C THR A 859 -1.62 16.31 -10.73
N SER A 860 -0.47 16.11 -10.08
CA SER A 860 -0.22 14.97 -9.19
C SER A 860 -1.09 15.00 -7.92
N THR A 861 -0.92 14.02 -7.04
CA THR A 861 -1.77 13.85 -5.86
C THR A 861 -1.18 14.42 -4.57
N ARG A 862 0.13 14.66 -4.49
CA ARG A 862 0.83 14.94 -3.21
C ARG A 862 1.69 16.18 -3.24
N LEU A 863 1.68 16.89 -2.10
CA LEU A 863 2.39 18.14 -1.86
C LEU A 863 3.39 18.06 -0.67
N PHE A 864 3.71 16.85 -0.19
CA PHE A 864 4.60 16.66 0.97
C PHE A 864 6.01 17.22 0.76
N GLN A 865 6.63 17.69 1.85
CA GLN A 865 8.00 18.18 1.85
C GLN A 865 8.98 17.16 1.24
N GLY A 866 9.86 17.61 0.35
CA GLY A 866 10.90 16.77 -0.25
C GLY A 866 10.39 15.77 -1.31
N ARG A 867 9.08 15.71 -1.58
CA ARG A 867 8.46 14.75 -2.51
C ARG A 867 8.91 14.99 -3.95
N VAL A 868 8.39 16.06 -4.55
CA VAL A 868 8.73 16.47 -5.93
C VAL A 868 9.93 17.40 -5.93
N VAL A 869 10.03 18.22 -4.88
CA VAL A 869 11.00 19.29 -4.72
C VAL A 869 11.56 19.32 -3.30
N GLU A 870 12.86 19.54 -3.18
CA GLU A 870 13.57 19.72 -1.91
C GLU A 870 13.79 21.21 -1.62
N ASP A 871 14.09 21.54 -0.37
CA ASP A 871 14.46 22.90 0.03
C ASP A 871 15.85 23.28 -0.52
N ALA A 872 15.99 24.55 -0.92
CA ALA A 872 17.27 25.20 -1.17
C ALA A 872 17.67 26.07 0.02
N GLU A 873 18.90 26.57 0.02
CA GLU A 873 19.34 27.56 1.00
C GLU A 873 18.46 28.82 0.89
N GLY A 874 17.70 29.11 1.95
CA GLY A 874 16.84 30.30 2.03
C GLY A 874 15.51 30.25 1.27
N LYS A 875 15.18 29.17 0.53
CA LYS A 875 13.89 28.98 -0.14
C LYS A 875 13.35 27.56 0.04
N LYS A 876 12.13 27.45 0.56
CA LYS A 876 11.43 26.17 0.67
C LYS A 876 10.95 25.71 -0.70
N GLY A 877 11.13 24.43 -1.00
CA GLY A 877 10.51 23.81 -2.16
C GLY A 877 9.02 23.64 -1.90
N GLU A 878 8.18 23.95 -2.88
CA GLU A 878 6.73 23.83 -2.75
C GLU A 878 6.11 23.21 -4.00
N SER A 879 5.15 22.32 -3.80
CA SER A 879 4.39 21.67 -4.88
C SER A 879 2.91 21.96 -4.68
N LEU A 880 2.36 22.82 -5.53
CA LEU A 880 0.94 23.17 -5.56
C LEU A 880 0.21 22.23 -6.51
N LEU A 881 -1.00 21.78 -6.13
CA LEU A 881 -1.79 20.85 -6.94
C LEU A 881 -2.97 21.57 -7.59
N SER A 882 -3.15 21.41 -8.89
CA SER A 882 -4.17 22.11 -9.67
C SER A 882 -4.66 21.29 -10.87
N SER A 883 -5.65 21.82 -11.59
CA SER A 883 -6.18 21.26 -12.83
C SER A 883 -5.22 21.47 -13.99
N THR A 884 -5.34 20.61 -15.02
CA THR A 884 -4.51 20.65 -16.23
C THR A 884 -4.42 22.06 -16.83
N PRO A 885 -5.51 22.82 -17.00
CA PRO A 885 -5.41 24.15 -17.61
C PRO A 885 -4.57 25.16 -16.83
N VAL A 886 -4.68 25.16 -15.50
CA VAL A 886 -3.89 26.07 -14.65
C VAL A 886 -2.41 25.73 -14.77
N VAL A 887 -2.04 24.45 -14.79
CA VAL A 887 -0.64 24.01 -14.96
C VAL A 887 -0.08 24.49 -16.29
N VAL A 888 -0.78 24.22 -17.40
CA VAL A 888 -0.33 24.63 -18.75
C VAL A 888 -0.11 26.13 -18.82
N LEU A 889 -1.13 26.91 -18.45
CA LEU A 889 -1.06 28.36 -18.56
C LEU A 889 0.00 28.94 -17.62
N SER A 890 0.19 28.35 -16.43
CA SER A 890 1.21 28.81 -15.49
C SER A 890 2.64 28.64 -16.04
N THR A 891 2.91 27.57 -16.79
CA THR A 891 4.24 27.35 -17.40
C THR A 891 4.53 28.28 -18.57
N ILE A 892 3.50 28.66 -19.33
CA ILE A 892 3.61 29.63 -20.43
C ILE A 892 3.84 31.05 -19.86
N LEU A 893 3.20 31.38 -18.74
CA LEU A 893 3.34 32.69 -18.10
C LEU A 893 4.56 32.80 -17.16
N GLY A 894 5.04 31.68 -16.61
CA GLY A 894 6.08 31.63 -15.57
C GLY A 894 5.55 32.01 -14.18
N ARG A 895 4.22 32.07 -14.04
CA ARG A 895 3.47 32.47 -12.86
C ARG A 895 2.03 31.99 -12.95
N THR A 896 1.31 32.00 -11.84
CA THR A 896 -0.14 31.77 -11.84
C THR A 896 -0.89 32.73 -12.79
N PRO A 897 -1.92 32.26 -13.50
CA PRO A 897 -2.77 33.12 -14.32
C PRO A 897 -3.77 33.92 -13.47
N THR A 898 -4.26 35.03 -14.01
CA THR A 898 -5.49 35.67 -13.55
C THR A 898 -6.72 34.90 -14.05
N ILE A 899 -7.89 35.12 -13.43
CA ILE A 899 -9.13 34.47 -13.86
C ILE A 899 -9.52 34.82 -15.31
N GLU A 900 -9.20 36.04 -15.76
CA GLU A 900 -9.46 36.50 -17.12
C GLU A 900 -8.55 35.78 -18.13
N GLU A 901 -7.24 35.69 -17.84
CA GLU A 901 -6.28 34.94 -18.65
C GLU A 901 -6.68 33.46 -18.74
N TYR A 902 -7.09 32.87 -17.61
CA TYR A 902 -7.57 31.49 -17.55
C TYR A 902 -8.79 31.26 -18.44
N THR A 903 -9.84 32.08 -18.27
CA THR A 903 -11.11 31.93 -19.00
C THR A 903 -10.91 32.04 -20.51
N LYS A 904 -10.04 32.96 -20.95
CA LYS A 904 -9.67 33.09 -22.38
C LYS A 904 -8.89 31.89 -22.91
N ALA A 905 -8.03 31.28 -22.10
CA ALA A 905 -7.22 30.15 -22.53
C ALA A 905 -8.06 28.87 -22.71
N VAL A 906 -9.10 28.69 -21.88
CA VAL A 906 -9.99 27.52 -21.94
C VAL A 906 -11.22 27.71 -22.84
N ASP A 907 -11.35 28.86 -23.50
CA ASP A 907 -12.48 29.12 -24.39
C ASP A 907 -12.57 28.07 -25.52
N GLY A 908 -13.79 27.57 -25.74
CA GLY A 908 -14.07 26.51 -26.71
C GLY A 908 -13.47 25.13 -26.38
N ILE A 909 -12.85 24.92 -25.22
CA ILE A 909 -12.31 23.62 -24.81
C ILE A 909 -13.39 22.81 -24.07
N ALA A 910 -13.58 21.55 -24.47
CA ALA A 910 -14.41 20.61 -23.74
C ALA A 910 -13.68 20.12 -22.48
N LEU A 911 -13.81 20.87 -21.37
CA LEU A 911 -13.33 20.46 -20.06
C LEU A 911 -14.13 19.28 -19.50
N THR A 912 -13.60 18.61 -18.48
CA THR A 912 -14.32 17.53 -17.80
C THR A 912 -15.49 18.12 -17.01
N LYS A 913 -16.71 17.99 -17.54
CA LYS A 913 -17.93 18.51 -16.90
C LYS A 913 -18.61 17.44 -16.06
N PHE A 914 -19.22 17.88 -14.97
CA PHE A 914 -20.05 17.05 -14.11
C PHE A 914 -21.42 17.71 -13.87
N ALA A 915 -22.47 16.90 -13.89
CA ALA A 915 -23.81 17.29 -13.52
C ALA A 915 -24.35 16.29 -12.48
N PRO A 916 -24.92 16.75 -11.34
CA PRO A 916 -25.54 15.85 -10.37
C PRO A 916 -26.69 15.06 -11.01
N SER A 917 -26.87 13.80 -10.59
CA SER A 917 -28.01 13.00 -11.05
C SER A 917 -29.33 13.61 -10.61
N HIS A 918 -30.32 13.60 -11.51
CA HIS A 918 -31.70 13.97 -11.21
C HIS A 918 -32.57 12.74 -10.84
N LYS A 919 -32.02 11.52 -10.91
CA LYS A 919 -32.72 10.31 -10.52
C LYS A 919 -32.70 10.22 -8.99
N LEU A 920 -33.88 10.16 -8.38
CA LEU A 920 -33.99 9.81 -6.97
C LEU A 920 -33.54 8.35 -6.80
N LEU A 921 -32.75 8.06 -5.76
CA LEU A 921 -32.47 6.69 -5.34
C LEU A 921 -33.81 6.03 -5.03
N ALA A 922 -34.28 5.15 -5.92
CA ALA A 922 -35.50 4.39 -5.72
C ALA A 922 -35.16 3.08 -4.99
N ASN A 923 -36.08 2.67 -4.10
CA ASN A 923 -35.96 1.48 -3.24
C ASN A 923 -35.70 0.19 -4.01
#